data_AF-A0A517MBN6-F1
#
_entry.id   AF-A0A517MBN6-F1
#
_cell.length_a   1.000
_cell.length_b   1.000
_cell.length_c   1.000
_cell.angle_alpha   90.00
_cell.angle_beta   90.00
_cell.angle_gamma   90.00
#
_symmetry.space_group_name_H-M   'P 1'
#
loop_
_entity.id
_entity.type
_entity.pdbx_description
1 polymer ?
#
loop_
_entity_poly.entity_id
_entity_poly.type
_entity_poly.pdbx_seq_one_letter_code
_entity_poly.pdbx_strand_id
1 'polypeptide(L)'
;MDSQATIGLMNIDRKSLILRRLGVSCFLLLLAFPVVGVAEDDFLLTEAQAVRKAADQVAPAVVRVELVGVAESTGEVAADASTVGTVVDPDGWIVASSLVGDRPSASILIVSADGTRQTAKIVAKDLHREWVLLKTEPKEPMAAVKLPTSIDPTVGQYTVAVGRVEGAAEPAISVGILSAVGRLRGRALQTDARVSPVYYGGPLVDIRGNLLGILVPAMPAAAGADEKSGWYDSGIAFAIPADVIAARLEKMKAGEDVQAGLLGIVSGASDPFVLGTKIDAVRPRSPAARAGFLPNDEILEINGTPVKYQYQVRQEMGRFDAGESVSFKVRREDKTVDLQTELTDSIPPLEMQAWGVYVKESEGEIEVVAIEPDSKAAAADLAPGDRLLQLAGQPIRSIDALRNQVAIADPEGGLELTYRRGESEMTATLGTQPVAGMLSKLPEQEKAKEAGSGEQKPAEWSVSELTLTDAANSISYFSPTDLEKTPVEGLLIVLLDPGKKESEEGLEKWKSAAKKYDVAVAVVASASEQRWTPAEAQDIGRAAAQLGKQLNLTRNAIGVSGDSQGPSFAMALVVAITQKEAVSGVATTTDIKPPAIRLRENDPESSLQIALPLTVKAELPPWAGGLPRLGFPIVRISDLTPSSVLHWVRTLSRI
;
A
#
# COMPACT_ATOMS: atom_id res chain seq x y z
N MET A 1 38.83 -47.62 -57.53
CA MET A 1 38.82 -46.14 -57.59
C MET A 1 37.40 -45.70 -57.31
N ASP A 2 37.29 -44.60 -56.60
CA ASP A 2 36.11 -44.06 -55.92
C ASP A 2 34.75 -44.17 -56.63
N SER A 3 33.75 -44.04 -55.75
CA SER A 3 32.47 -43.38 -55.96
C SER A 3 31.24 -44.27 -56.15
N GLN A 4 30.34 -44.08 -55.17
CA GLN A 4 28.88 -44.05 -55.21
C GLN A 4 28.13 -44.79 -56.35
N ALA A 5 27.11 -45.54 -55.96
CA ALA A 5 25.70 -45.10 -56.07
C ALA A 5 24.72 -46.29 -56.16
N THR A 6 23.75 -46.31 -55.23
CA THR A 6 22.31 -46.32 -55.53
C THR A 6 21.57 -47.62 -55.91
N ILE A 7 20.68 -48.01 -54.97
CA ILE A 7 19.26 -48.44 -55.09
C ILE A 7 18.89 -49.62 -56.00
N GLY A 8 18.08 -50.56 -55.45
CA GLY A 8 17.16 -51.37 -56.25
C GLY A 8 16.56 -52.56 -55.50
N LEU A 9 15.25 -52.50 -55.27
CA LEU A 9 14.40 -53.41 -54.48
C LEU A 9 14.05 -54.76 -55.16
N MET A 10 13.62 -55.68 -54.27
CA MET A 10 12.52 -56.66 -54.40
C MET A 10 12.74 -58.08 -54.95
N ASN A 11 12.70 -59.01 -53.99
CA ASN A 11 11.69 -60.07 -53.78
C ASN A 11 11.79 -61.42 -54.55
N ILE A 12 11.81 -62.54 -53.80
CA ILE A 12 10.80 -63.63 -53.76
C ILE A 12 11.36 -64.91 -53.08
N ASP A 13 10.81 -65.19 -51.88
CA ASP A 13 10.23 -66.44 -51.33
C ASP A 13 10.62 -67.86 -51.85
N ARG A 14 10.99 -68.78 -50.94
CA ARG A 14 10.29 -70.08 -50.68
C ARG A 14 10.99 -71.03 -49.67
N LYS A 15 10.13 -71.75 -48.94
CA LYS A 15 10.32 -72.72 -47.82
C LYS A 15 11.06 -74.04 -48.16
N SER A 16 11.75 -74.62 -47.15
CA SER A 16 11.71 -76.06 -46.77
C SER A 16 12.30 -76.24 -45.34
N LEU A 17 11.54 -76.74 -44.36
CA LEU A 17 11.38 -78.15 -43.91
C LEU A 17 12.62 -78.75 -43.22
N ILE A 18 12.51 -79.15 -41.94
CA ILE A 18 12.88 -80.48 -41.39
C ILE A 18 12.53 -80.53 -39.89
N LEU A 19 11.86 -81.63 -39.51
CA LEU A 19 11.38 -81.96 -38.17
C LEU A 19 12.16 -83.18 -37.63
N ARG A 20 12.30 -83.23 -36.29
CA ARG A 20 12.30 -84.40 -35.37
C ARG A 20 13.60 -85.07 -34.88
N ARG A 21 13.65 -85.16 -33.52
CA ARG A 21 14.27 -86.14 -32.58
C ARG A 21 15.69 -85.86 -32.11
N LEU A 22 16.07 -86.06 -30.84
CA LEU A 22 15.37 -86.21 -29.55
C LEU A 22 16.50 -86.27 -28.50
N GLY A 23 16.40 -85.54 -27.38
CA GLY A 23 17.05 -85.92 -26.12
C GLY A 23 18.49 -85.43 -25.83
N VAL A 24 18.59 -84.70 -24.72
CA VAL A 24 19.77 -84.44 -23.87
C VAL A 24 20.67 -83.25 -24.26
N SER A 25 20.20 -82.04 -23.95
CA SER A 25 21.01 -81.01 -23.27
C SER A 25 20.14 -79.79 -22.99
N CYS A 26 19.63 -79.66 -21.77
CA CYS A 26 19.22 -78.38 -21.18
C CYS A 26 18.86 -78.62 -19.71
N PHE A 27 19.88 -78.98 -18.92
CA PHE A 27 19.81 -78.99 -17.47
C PHE A 27 20.65 -77.79 -16.99
N LEU A 28 20.19 -76.56 -17.26
CA LEU A 28 20.75 -75.30 -16.70
C LEU A 28 19.95 -74.07 -17.21
N LEU A 29 18.63 -74.06 -17.04
CA LEU A 29 17.80 -72.88 -17.36
C LEU A 29 16.49 -72.88 -16.55
N LEU A 30 16.60 -73.01 -15.23
CA LEU A 30 15.44 -73.06 -14.33
C LEU A 30 15.64 -72.28 -13.01
N LEU A 31 16.34 -71.15 -13.04
CA LEU A 31 16.40 -70.20 -11.91
C LEU A 31 16.47 -68.74 -12.38
N ALA A 32 15.50 -68.30 -13.18
CA ALA A 32 15.34 -66.88 -13.49
C ALA A 32 13.85 -66.52 -13.65
N PHE A 33 13.13 -66.50 -12.53
CA PHE A 33 11.86 -65.78 -12.33
C PHE A 33 11.84 -65.28 -10.87
N PRO A 34 11.16 -64.18 -10.54
CA PRO A 34 11.42 -62.79 -10.87
C PRO A 34 11.95 -62.05 -9.62
N VAL A 35 13.24 -61.70 -9.56
CA VAL A 35 13.80 -60.95 -8.40
C VAL A 35 13.28 -59.50 -8.37
N VAL A 36 12.76 -58.99 -9.49
CA VAL A 36 12.32 -57.60 -9.63
C VAL A 36 11.00 -57.31 -8.90
N GLY A 37 10.04 -58.25 -8.88
CA GLY A 37 8.73 -58.01 -8.24
C GLY A 37 8.77 -57.99 -6.71
N VAL A 38 9.66 -58.79 -6.09
CA VAL A 38 9.79 -58.86 -4.62
C VAL A 38 10.46 -57.61 -4.06
N ALA A 39 11.37 -56.98 -4.81
CA ALA A 39 12.07 -55.76 -4.37
C ALA A 39 11.20 -54.50 -4.46
N GLU A 40 10.25 -54.46 -5.40
CA GLU A 40 9.28 -53.36 -5.55
C GLU A 40 8.24 -53.38 -4.42
N ASP A 41 7.73 -54.57 -4.06
CA ASP A 41 6.81 -54.75 -2.94
C ASP A 41 7.46 -54.40 -1.58
N ASP A 42 8.74 -54.73 -1.39
CA ASP A 42 9.48 -54.41 -0.16
C ASP A 42 9.74 -52.90 -0.01
N PHE A 43 10.01 -52.21 -1.13
CA PHE A 43 10.16 -50.75 -1.14
C PHE A 43 8.85 -50.04 -0.78
N LEU A 44 7.75 -50.39 -1.45
CA LEU A 44 6.44 -49.77 -1.20
C LEU A 44 5.96 -50.02 0.24
N LEU A 45 6.22 -51.21 0.77
CA LEU A 45 5.91 -51.53 2.16
C LEU A 45 6.75 -50.70 3.13
N THR A 46 8.05 -50.56 2.85
CA THR A 46 8.97 -49.75 3.66
C THR A 46 8.58 -48.27 3.62
N GLU A 47 8.21 -47.75 2.45
CA GLU A 47 7.70 -46.39 2.27
C GLU A 47 6.42 -46.16 3.09
N ALA A 48 5.44 -47.06 2.98
CA ALA A 48 4.20 -46.98 3.75
C ALA A 48 4.45 -47.02 5.26
N GLN A 49 5.36 -47.88 5.74
CA GLN A 49 5.76 -47.94 7.14
C GLN A 49 6.45 -46.65 7.60
N ALA A 50 7.32 -46.07 6.77
CA ALA A 50 8.01 -44.83 7.08
C ALA A 50 7.02 -43.65 7.18
N VAL A 51 6.09 -43.53 6.24
CA VAL A 51 5.00 -42.54 6.27
C VAL A 51 4.19 -42.68 7.54
N ARG A 52 3.75 -43.91 7.88
CA ARG A 52 2.95 -44.17 9.07
C ARG A 52 3.72 -43.80 10.34
N LYS A 53 4.99 -44.20 10.43
CA LYS A 53 5.86 -43.87 11.55
C LYS A 53 6.06 -42.36 11.71
N ALA A 54 6.29 -41.64 10.61
CA ALA A 54 6.43 -40.17 10.63
C ALA A 54 5.14 -39.49 11.13
N ALA A 55 3.98 -39.95 10.69
CA ALA A 55 2.69 -39.43 11.16
C ALA A 55 2.44 -39.75 12.64
N ASP A 56 2.70 -40.98 13.08
CA ASP A 56 2.48 -41.42 14.47
C ASP A 56 3.34 -40.66 15.49
N GLN A 57 4.52 -40.20 15.07
CA GLN A 57 5.38 -39.39 15.93
C GLN A 57 4.77 -38.03 16.30
N VAL A 58 3.98 -37.42 15.41
CA VAL A 58 3.41 -36.08 15.62
C VAL A 58 1.91 -36.11 15.92
N ALA A 59 1.20 -37.17 15.54
CA ALA A 59 -0.26 -37.29 15.69
C ALA A 59 -0.80 -37.01 17.11
N PRO A 60 -0.12 -37.38 18.22
CA PRO A 60 -0.57 -37.04 19.56
C PRO A 60 -0.61 -35.54 19.85
N ALA A 61 0.22 -34.74 19.17
CA ALA A 61 0.26 -33.28 19.31
C ALA A 61 -0.72 -32.55 18.38
N VAL A 62 -1.43 -33.28 17.51
CA VAL A 62 -2.40 -32.71 16.57
C VAL A 62 -3.78 -32.72 17.21
N VAL A 63 -4.36 -31.54 17.42
CA VAL A 63 -5.66 -31.33 18.07
C VAL A 63 -6.66 -30.71 17.11
N ARG A 64 -7.96 -30.97 17.31
CA ARG A 64 -9.01 -30.23 16.61
C ARG A 64 -9.28 -28.92 17.32
N VAL A 65 -9.54 -27.87 16.54
CA VAL A 65 -9.99 -26.57 17.01
C VAL A 65 -11.42 -26.38 16.52
N GLU A 66 -12.37 -26.34 17.45
CA GLU A 66 -13.79 -26.10 17.18
C GLU A 66 -14.14 -24.66 17.57
N LEU A 67 -14.71 -23.89 16.63
CA LEU A 67 -15.26 -22.57 16.91
C LEU A 67 -16.75 -22.69 17.18
N VAL A 68 -17.20 -22.24 18.35
CA VAL A 68 -18.62 -22.30 18.75
C VAL A 68 -19.23 -20.90 18.65
N GLY A 69 -20.39 -20.80 18.02
CA GLY A 69 -21.16 -19.55 17.93
C GLY A 69 -20.50 -18.52 17.03
N VAL A 70 -20.08 -18.92 15.83
CA VAL A 70 -19.46 -18.03 14.84
C VAL A 70 -20.53 -17.15 14.18
N ALA A 71 -20.33 -15.84 14.20
CA ALA A 71 -21.25 -14.88 13.59
C ALA A 71 -21.16 -14.91 12.05
N GLU A 72 -22.30 -14.94 11.34
CA GLU A 72 -22.38 -14.65 9.90
C GLU A 72 -22.63 -13.17 9.62
N SER A 73 -22.31 -12.72 8.39
CA SER A 73 -22.58 -11.36 7.90
C SER A 73 -24.07 -10.99 7.86
N THR A 74 -24.95 -11.99 7.94
CA THR A 74 -26.42 -11.87 7.94
C THR A 74 -27.03 -11.83 9.34
N GLY A 75 -26.23 -12.03 10.40
CA GLY A 75 -26.71 -12.08 11.79
C GLY A 75 -27.19 -13.46 12.27
N GLU A 76 -27.08 -14.50 11.44
CA GLU A 76 -27.31 -15.90 11.83
C GLU A 76 -26.02 -16.55 12.38
N VAL A 77 -26.16 -17.60 13.19
CA VAL A 77 -25.03 -18.38 13.75
C VAL A 77 -24.69 -19.49 12.77
N ALA A 78 -23.47 -19.49 12.23
CA ALA A 78 -22.99 -20.57 11.35
C ALA A 78 -22.83 -21.89 12.10
N ALA A 79 -22.87 -23.01 11.36
CA ALA A 79 -22.43 -24.31 11.89
C ALA A 79 -20.98 -24.24 12.41
N ASP A 80 -20.66 -25.04 13.43
CA ASP A 80 -19.33 -25.08 14.04
C ASP A 80 -18.25 -25.29 12.97
N ALA A 81 -17.34 -24.33 12.85
CA ALA A 81 -16.20 -24.43 11.94
C ALA A 81 -15.07 -25.17 12.67
N SER A 82 -14.63 -26.30 12.10
CA SER A 82 -13.53 -27.08 12.65
C SER A 82 -12.27 -26.94 11.78
N THR A 83 -11.15 -26.67 12.45
CA THR A 83 -9.81 -26.73 11.87
C THR A 83 -8.89 -27.50 12.81
N VAL A 84 -7.59 -27.47 12.58
CA VAL A 84 -6.59 -28.19 13.37
C VAL A 84 -5.63 -27.21 14.04
N GLY A 85 -5.02 -27.66 15.13
CA GLY A 85 -3.90 -27.01 15.77
C GLY A 85 -2.82 -28.02 16.10
N THR A 86 -1.59 -27.52 16.24
CA THR A 86 -0.42 -28.30 16.65
C THR A 86 0.03 -27.81 18.01
N VAL A 87 0.01 -28.70 19.01
CA VAL A 87 0.54 -28.43 20.34
C VAL A 87 2.06 -28.31 20.23
N VAL A 88 2.61 -27.17 20.62
CA VAL A 88 4.05 -26.86 20.56
C VAL A 88 4.70 -26.84 21.95
N ASP A 89 3.89 -26.91 23.00
CA ASP A 89 4.34 -26.92 24.39
C ASP A 89 3.36 -27.74 25.25
N PRO A 90 3.85 -28.65 26.13
CA PRO A 90 2.99 -29.47 26.99
C PRO A 90 2.06 -28.67 27.91
N ASP A 91 2.37 -27.42 28.21
CA ASP A 91 1.54 -26.54 29.03
C ASP A 91 0.28 -26.05 28.28
N GLY A 92 0.03 -26.52 27.06
CA GLY A 92 -1.17 -26.21 26.28
C GLY A 92 -1.03 -25.01 25.36
N TRP A 93 0.19 -24.75 24.87
CA TRP A 93 0.41 -23.78 23.79
C TRP A 93 0.24 -24.46 22.43
N ILE A 94 -0.62 -23.88 21.59
CA ILE A 94 -1.05 -24.49 20.34
C ILE A 94 -0.93 -23.47 19.22
N VAL A 95 -0.22 -23.84 18.15
CA VAL A 95 -0.19 -23.09 16.91
C VAL A 95 -1.36 -23.53 16.04
N ALA A 96 -2.15 -22.59 15.54
CA ALA A 96 -3.29 -22.87 14.67
C ALA A 96 -3.35 -21.89 13.49
N SER A 97 -4.18 -22.22 12.50
CA SER A 97 -4.44 -21.37 11.34
C SER A 97 -5.10 -20.04 11.72
N SER A 98 -4.84 -18.96 10.98
CA SER A 98 -5.55 -17.68 11.15
C SER A 98 -7.07 -17.77 11.03
N LEU A 99 -7.58 -18.82 10.36
CA LEU A 99 -9.03 -19.07 10.23
C LEU A 99 -9.75 -19.07 11.59
N VAL A 100 -9.06 -19.46 12.67
CA VAL A 100 -9.58 -19.45 14.05
C VAL A 100 -9.96 -18.02 14.49
N GLY A 101 -9.27 -16.99 14.00
CA GLY A 101 -9.45 -15.60 14.37
C GLY A 101 -10.11 -14.72 13.31
N ASP A 102 -10.55 -15.28 12.17
CA ASP A 102 -11.13 -14.53 11.05
C ASP A 102 -12.53 -13.98 11.37
N ARG A 103 -13.30 -14.68 12.23
CA ARG A 103 -14.65 -14.29 12.64
C ARG A 103 -14.78 -14.32 14.16
N PRO A 104 -15.56 -13.40 14.76
CA PRO A 104 -15.91 -13.50 16.16
C PRO A 104 -16.64 -14.81 16.46
N SER A 105 -16.18 -15.52 17.49
CA SER A 105 -16.78 -16.74 18.01
C SER A 105 -17.05 -16.59 19.50
N ALA A 106 -18.12 -17.21 20.01
CA ALA A 106 -18.43 -17.20 21.44
C ALA A 106 -17.39 -17.97 22.27
N SER A 107 -16.87 -19.07 21.74
CA SER A 107 -15.78 -19.82 22.39
C SER A 107 -14.94 -20.60 21.39
N ILE A 108 -13.70 -20.90 21.78
CA ILE A 108 -12.76 -21.75 21.04
C ILE A 108 -12.54 -23.00 21.89
N LEU A 109 -12.76 -24.18 21.33
CA LEU A 109 -12.56 -25.46 22.01
C LEU A 109 -11.43 -26.23 21.33
N ILE A 110 -10.52 -26.75 22.15
CA ILE A 110 -9.49 -27.70 21.77
C ILE A 110 -10.00 -29.11 22.06
N VAL A 111 -9.97 -29.98 21.05
CA VAL A 111 -10.38 -31.37 21.17
C VAL A 111 -9.18 -32.27 20.90
N SER A 112 -8.72 -32.92 21.96
CA SER A 112 -7.59 -33.87 21.95
C SER A 112 -7.94 -35.18 21.25
N ALA A 113 -6.91 -36.00 20.97
CA ALA A 113 -7.07 -37.29 20.29
C ALA A 113 -7.98 -38.29 21.02
N ASP A 114 -8.04 -38.19 22.36
CA ASP A 114 -8.90 -38.99 23.24
C ASP A 114 -10.35 -38.45 23.33
N GLY A 115 -10.65 -37.35 22.62
CA GLY A 115 -11.94 -36.66 22.66
C GLY A 115 -12.10 -35.65 23.80
N THR A 116 -11.07 -35.47 24.65
CA THR A 116 -11.11 -34.48 25.74
C THR A 116 -11.25 -33.07 25.16
N ARG A 117 -12.22 -32.30 25.68
CA ARG A 117 -12.50 -30.92 25.25
C ARG A 117 -12.05 -29.91 26.30
N GLN A 118 -11.39 -28.85 25.87
CA GLN A 118 -10.90 -27.77 26.73
C GLN A 118 -11.09 -26.42 26.05
N THR A 119 -11.44 -25.39 26.82
CA THR A 119 -11.55 -24.03 26.29
C THR A 119 -10.17 -23.42 26.07
N ALA A 120 -10.00 -22.72 24.95
CA ALA A 120 -8.80 -21.96 24.65
C ALA A 120 -9.11 -20.50 24.35
N LYS A 121 -8.05 -19.67 24.38
CA LYS A 121 -8.07 -18.27 23.95
C LYS A 121 -6.95 -18.03 22.95
N ILE A 122 -7.18 -17.09 22.04
CA ILE A 122 -6.10 -16.52 21.22
C ILE A 122 -5.26 -15.63 22.15
N VAL A 123 -3.96 -15.90 22.23
CA VAL A 123 -3.00 -15.09 23.00
C VAL A 123 -2.33 -14.05 22.12
N ALA A 124 -1.92 -14.44 20.92
CA ALA A 124 -1.29 -13.55 19.94
C ALA A 124 -1.57 -14.03 18.51
N LYS A 125 -1.40 -13.14 17.55
CA LYS A 125 -1.58 -13.37 16.12
C LYS A 125 -0.30 -13.00 15.38
N ASP A 126 0.12 -13.86 14.46
CA ASP A 126 1.08 -13.51 13.43
C ASP A 126 0.29 -13.07 12.19
N LEU A 127 0.08 -11.76 12.09
CA LEU A 127 -0.58 -11.10 10.96
C LEU A 127 0.33 -11.03 9.72
N HIS A 128 1.63 -11.28 9.90
CA HIS A 128 2.57 -11.38 8.79
C HIS A 128 2.45 -12.74 8.09
N ARG A 129 2.23 -13.84 8.79
CA ARG A 129 2.23 -15.21 8.25
C ARG A 129 0.90 -15.94 8.38
N GLU A 130 -0.13 -15.25 8.88
CA GLU A 130 -1.51 -15.73 9.00
C GLU A 130 -1.63 -17.01 9.85
N TRP A 131 -1.11 -16.97 11.08
CA TRP A 131 -1.34 -18.01 12.09
C TRP A 131 -1.59 -17.38 13.46
N VAL A 132 -2.15 -18.17 14.38
CA VAL A 132 -2.47 -17.72 15.75
C VAL A 132 -1.88 -18.64 16.80
N LEU A 133 -1.49 -18.06 17.93
CA LEU A 133 -1.11 -18.80 19.12
C LEU A 133 -2.30 -18.88 20.07
N LEU A 134 -2.70 -20.10 20.39
CA LEU A 134 -3.75 -20.41 21.34
C LEU A 134 -3.17 -20.90 22.66
N LYS A 135 -3.87 -20.62 23.75
CA LYS A 135 -3.60 -21.19 25.07
C LYS A 135 -4.83 -21.89 25.61
N THR A 136 -4.66 -23.15 25.99
CA THR A 136 -5.60 -23.92 26.82
C THR A 136 -4.97 -24.19 28.19
N GLU A 137 -5.77 -24.61 29.17
CA GLU A 137 -5.31 -25.01 30.50
C GLU A 137 -5.56 -26.51 30.70
N PRO A 138 -4.60 -27.36 30.30
CA PRO A 138 -4.81 -28.79 30.36
C PRO A 138 -4.64 -29.31 31.78
N LYS A 139 -5.42 -30.32 32.17
CA LYS A 139 -5.32 -30.97 33.49
C LYS A 139 -4.04 -31.81 33.63
N GLU A 140 -3.59 -32.37 32.52
CA GLU A 140 -2.39 -33.19 32.38
C GLU A 140 -1.55 -32.60 31.24
N PRO A 141 -0.21 -32.68 31.29
CA PRO A 141 0.64 -32.20 30.20
C PRO A 141 0.24 -32.79 28.84
N MET A 142 0.12 -31.94 27.83
CA MET A 142 -0.22 -32.37 26.47
C MET A 142 1.01 -32.94 25.73
N ALA A 143 0.77 -33.87 24.81
CA ALA A 143 1.82 -34.25 23.86
C ALA A 143 2.10 -33.06 22.92
N ALA A 144 3.37 -32.71 22.72
CA ALA A 144 3.78 -31.54 21.96
C ALA A 144 4.88 -31.89 20.95
N VAL A 145 4.86 -31.22 19.80
CA VAL A 145 5.99 -31.28 18.84
C VAL A 145 7.14 -30.41 19.34
N LYS A 146 8.37 -30.83 19.05
CA LYS A 146 9.55 -29.99 19.27
C LYS A 146 9.74 -29.06 18.07
N LEU A 147 9.66 -27.75 18.29
CA LEU A 147 10.00 -26.76 17.27
C LEU A 147 11.54 -26.69 17.11
N PRO A 148 12.09 -26.96 15.91
CA PRO A 148 13.51 -26.84 15.66
C PRO A 148 13.92 -25.36 15.52
N THR A 149 15.15 -25.01 15.90
CA THR A 149 15.70 -23.66 15.71
C THR A 149 16.15 -23.38 14.28
N SER A 150 16.25 -24.42 13.45
CA SER A 150 16.61 -24.35 12.03
C SER A 150 16.05 -25.57 11.32
N ILE A 151 15.62 -25.42 10.07
CA ILE A 151 15.25 -26.53 9.20
C ILE A 151 16.13 -26.55 7.93
N ASP A 152 16.26 -27.72 7.30
CA ASP A 152 16.98 -27.88 6.02
C ASP A 152 16.05 -28.50 4.96
N PRO A 153 15.14 -27.69 4.37
CA PRO A 153 14.14 -28.17 3.45
C PRO A 153 14.75 -28.44 2.06
N THR A 154 14.75 -29.70 1.62
CA THR A 154 15.23 -30.09 0.30
C THR A 154 14.08 -30.26 -0.68
N VAL A 155 14.04 -29.45 -1.76
CA VAL A 155 13.01 -29.57 -2.81
C VAL A 155 13.07 -30.97 -3.44
N GLY A 156 11.90 -31.60 -3.59
CA GLY A 156 11.76 -32.98 -4.07
C GLY A 156 11.75 -34.04 -2.96
N GLN A 157 12.04 -33.68 -1.71
CA GLN A 157 11.92 -34.62 -0.59
C GLN A 157 10.46 -34.92 -0.26
N TYR A 158 10.18 -36.12 0.25
CA TYR A 158 8.87 -36.49 0.76
C TYR A 158 8.41 -35.58 1.90
N THR A 159 7.13 -35.26 1.88
CA THR A 159 6.44 -34.53 2.93
C THR A 159 5.19 -35.28 3.35
N VAL A 160 4.94 -35.34 4.65
CA VAL A 160 3.76 -35.96 5.26
C VAL A 160 2.99 -34.87 6.02
N ALA A 161 1.81 -34.54 5.53
CA ALA A 161 0.86 -33.66 6.19
C ALA A 161 -0.02 -34.47 7.15
N VAL A 162 -0.13 -34.02 8.40
CA VAL A 162 -0.91 -34.69 9.43
C VAL A 162 -2.02 -33.77 9.92
N GLY A 163 -3.24 -34.29 9.91
CA GLY A 163 -4.46 -33.58 10.29
C GLY A 163 -5.33 -34.43 11.21
N ARG A 164 -6.53 -33.91 11.53
CA ARG A 164 -7.49 -34.62 12.37
C ARG A 164 -8.92 -34.30 11.93
N VAL A 165 -9.74 -35.34 11.81
CA VAL A 165 -11.14 -35.27 11.36
C VAL A 165 -12.07 -35.59 12.53
N GLU A 166 -13.29 -35.06 12.51
CA GLU A 166 -14.31 -35.38 13.50
C GLU A 166 -14.64 -36.88 13.53
N GLY A 167 -14.79 -37.43 14.73
CA GLY A 167 -15.15 -38.84 14.95
C GLY A 167 -14.05 -39.86 14.62
N ALA A 168 -12.87 -39.43 14.16
CA ALA A 168 -11.74 -40.32 13.83
C ALA A 168 -10.73 -40.41 14.99
N ALA A 169 -10.43 -41.64 15.43
CA ALA A 169 -9.35 -41.90 16.38
C ALA A 169 -7.96 -41.71 15.71
N GLU A 170 -7.86 -42.18 14.47
CA GLU A 170 -6.66 -42.11 13.63
C GLU A 170 -6.47 -40.70 13.03
N PRO A 171 -5.22 -40.24 12.85
CA PRO A 171 -4.95 -38.97 12.17
C PRO A 171 -5.28 -39.08 10.68
N ALA A 172 -5.65 -37.94 10.08
CA ALA A 172 -5.67 -37.82 8.63
C ALA A 172 -4.23 -37.64 8.13
N ILE A 173 -3.82 -38.43 7.14
CA ILE A 173 -2.46 -38.41 6.60
C ILE A 173 -2.53 -38.15 5.10
N SER A 174 -1.72 -37.20 4.63
CA SER A 174 -1.57 -36.89 3.21
C SER A 174 -0.08 -36.80 2.86
N VAL A 175 0.33 -37.47 1.80
CA VAL A 175 1.73 -37.54 1.36
C VAL A 175 1.89 -36.74 0.08
N GLY A 176 3.03 -36.08 -0.05
CA GLY A 176 3.47 -35.40 -1.26
C GLY A 176 4.98 -35.21 -1.21
N ILE A 177 5.45 -34.21 -1.95
CA ILE A 177 6.82 -33.72 -1.92
C ILE A 177 6.87 -32.24 -1.56
N LEU A 178 8.03 -31.78 -1.12
CA LEU A 178 8.33 -30.36 -1.03
C LEU A 178 8.56 -29.81 -2.45
N SER A 179 7.61 -29.04 -2.97
CA SER A 179 7.68 -28.51 -4.34
C SER A 179 8.55 -27.26 -4.46
N ALA A 180 8.57 -26.39 -3.44
CA ALA A 180 9.37 -25.16 -3.45
C ALA A 180 9.58 -24.58 -2.04
N VAL A 181 10.58 -23.71 -1.92
CA VAL A 181 10.86 -22.90 -0.72
C VAL A 181 10.75 -21.41 -1.05
N GLY A 182 10.64 -20.56 -0.03
CA GLY A 182 10.61 -19.10 -0.20
C GLY A 182 9.37 -18.57 -0.92
N ARG A 183 8.27 -19.33 -0.89
CA ARG A 183 6.99 -18.95 -1.50
C ARG A 183 6.27 -17.91 -0.65
N LEU A 184 5.20 -17.31 -1.19
CA LEU A 184 4.45 -16.24 -0.55
C LEU A 184 5.34 -15.06 -0.10
N ARG A 185 6.25 -14.60 -0.98
CA ARG A 185 7.26 -13.56 -0.67
C ARG A 185 8.27 -14.00 0.41
N GLY A 186 8.81 -15.20 0.31
CA GLY A 186 9.85 -15.69 1.23
C GLY A 186 9.34 -16.32 2.53
N ARG A 187 8.03 -16.35 2.77
CA ARG A 187 7.42 -16.73 4.07
C ARG A 187 7.07 -18.20 4.21
N ALA A 188 6.93 -18.94 3.11
CA ALA A 188 6.33 -20.27 3.13
C ALA A 188 7.12 -21.33 2.35
N LEU A 189 7.01 -22.56 2.85
CA LEU A 189 7.27 -23.80 2.12
C LEU A 189 6.07 -24.14 1.26
N GLN A 190 6.28 -24.78 0.10
CA GLN A 190 5.21 -25.29 -0.74
C GLN A 190 5.34 -26.80 -0.90
N THR A 191 4.20 -27.49 -0.78
CA THR A 191 4.06 -28.93 -1.02
C THR A 191 2.89 -29.20 -1.94
N ASP A 192 2.91 -30.34 -2.62
CA ASP A 192 1.79 -30.86 -3.40
C ASP A 192 0.94 -31.89 -2.63
N ALA A 193 1.25 -32.12 -1.34
CA ALA A 193 0.39 -32.91 -0.46
C ALA A 193 -1.03 -32.35 -0.48
N ARG A 194 -2.02 -33.23 -0.65
CA ARG A 194 -3.43 -32.84 -0.75
C ARG A 194 -3.95 -32.46 0.62
N VAL A 195 -4.20 -31.18 0.84
CA VAL A 195 -4.67 -30.63 2.11
C VAL A 195 -6.03 -29.95 1.95
N SER A 196 -6.72 -29.85 3.08
CA SER A 196 -8.02 -29.21 3.23
C SER A 196 -8.10 -28.61 4.65
N PRO A 197 -9.22 -27.99 5.07
CA PRO A 197 -9.34 -27.40 6.40
C PRO A 197 -8.97 -28.31 7.59
N VAL A 198 -9.08 -29.63 7.42
CA VAL A 198 -8.70 -30.65 8.42
C VAL A 198 -7.18 -30.83 8.59
N TYR A 199 -6.37 -30.09 7.82
CA TYR A 199 -4.91 -30.05 7.93
C TYR A 199 -4.37 -28.67 8.29
N TYR A 200 -5.14 -27.59 8.09
CA TYR A 200 -4.66 -26.24 8.40
C TYR A 200 -4.46 -26.08 9.90
N GLY A 201 -3.28 -25.63 10.31
CA GLY A 201 -2.78 -25.65 11.68
C GLY A 201 -2.12 -26.96 12.11
N GLY A 202 -2.16 -28.00 11.27
CA GLY A 202 -1.46 -29.29 11.47
C GLY A 202 -0.01 -29.27 10.96
N PRO A 203 0.83 -30.23 11.42
CA PRO A 203 2.24 -30.27 11.05
C PRO A 203 2.47 -30.85 9.65
N LEU A 204 3.47 -30.29 8.98
CA LEU A 204 4.11 -30.86 7.79
C LEU A 204 5.48 -31.40 8.21
N VAL A 205 5.71 -32.71 8.03
CA VAL A 205 6.96 -33.37 8.41
C VAL A 205 7.65 -34.01 7.21
N ASP A 206 8.96 -34.28 7.31
CA ASP A 206 9.65 -35.14 6.34
C ASP A 206 9.34 -36.64 6.60
N ILE A 207 9.81 -37.54 5.74
CA ILE A 207 9.59 -39.00 5.89
C ILE A 207 10.23 -39.61 7.16
N ARG A 208 11.10 -38.86 7.85
CA ARG A 208 11.70 -39.26 9.14
C ARG A 208 10.92 -38.71 10.34
N GLY A 209 9.87 -37.92 10.10
CA GLY A 209 9.07 -37.25 11.13
C GLY A 209 9.67 -35.94 11.63
N ASN A 210 10.69 -35.39 10.97
CA ASN A 210 11.21 -34.06 11.34
C ASN A 210 10.22 -32.98 10.91
N LEU A 211 9.88 -32.07 11.83
CA LEU A 211 8.96 -30.98 11.56
C LEU A 211 9.57 -29.95 10.59
N LEU A 212 8.91 -29.77 9.45
CA LEU A 212 9.27 -28.76 8.45
C LEU A 212 8.48 -27.47 8.66
N GLY A 213 7.21 -27.56 9.03
CA GLY A 213 6.36 -26.39 9.23
C GLY A 213 4.94 -26.71 9.65
N ILE A 214 4.12 -25.66 9.76
CA ILE A 214 2.69 -25.76 10.06
C ILE A 214 1.89 -25.32 8.84
N LEU A 215 0.93 -26.16 8.43
CA LEU A 215 0.11 -25.93 7.24
C LEU A 215 -0.84 -24.75 7.42
N VAL A 216 -0.96 -23.93 6.38
CA VAL A 216 -1.83 -22.76 6.33
C VAL A 216 -2.66 -22.76 5.05
N PRO A 217 -3.85 -22.14 5.05
CA PRO A 217 -4.63 -21.96 3.84
C PRO A 217 -3.84 -21.17 2.79
N ALA A 218 -4.13 -21.44 1.52
CA ALA A 218 -3.58 -20.64 0.44
C ALA A 218 -4.11 -19.19 0.56
N MET A 219 -3.20 -18.22 0.69
CA MET A 219 -3.58 -16.80 0.82
C MET A 219 -4.33 -16.32 -0.45
N PRO A 220 -5.60 -15.86 -0.34
CA PRO A 220 -6.43 -15.50 -1.49
C PRO A 220 -5.97 -14.23 -2.21
N ALA A 221 -5.18 -13.38 -1.55
CA ALA A 221 -4.75 -12.07 -2.07
C ALA A 221 -3.91 -12.13 -3.37
N ALA A 222 -3.45 -13.32 -3.81
CA ALA A 222 -2.65 -13.46 -5.02
C ALA A 222 -3.40 -14.02 -6.24
N ALA A 223 -4.61 -14.58 -6.10
CA ALA A 223 -5.18 -15.44 -7.14
C ALA A 223 -6.72 -15.45 -7.31
N GLY A 224 -7.45 -14.51 -6.72
CA GLY A 224 -8.86 -14.26 -7.09
C GLY A 224 -9.87 -15.32 -6.64
N ALA A 225 -9.60 -16.06 -5.55
CA ALA A 225 -10.62 -16.84 -4.85
C ALA A 225 -11.31 -15.97 -3.80
N ASP A 226 -12.63 -16.07 -3.70
CA ASP A 226 -13.46 -15.24 -2.80
C ASP A 226 -13.24 -15.59 -1.31
N GLU A 227 -12.66 -16.76 -1.00
CA GLU A 227 -12.40 -17.24 0.37
C GLU A 227 -10.99 -17.83 0.53
N LYS A 228 -10.39 -17.71 1.73
CA LYS A 228 -9.04 -18.23 2.07
C LYS A 228 -8.91 -19.75 1.86
N SER A 229 -10.01 -20.51 1.96
CA SER A 229 -10.04 -21.95 1.72
C SER A 229 -10.27 -22.35 0.27
N GLY A 230 -10.66 -21.45 -0.63
CA GLY A 230 -11.18 -21.78 -1.97
C GLY A 230 -10.22 -22.52 -2.93
N TRP A 231 -8.94 -22.64 -2.55
CA TRP A 231 -7.91 -23.39 -3.30
C TRP A 231 -7.66 -24.82 -2.79
N TYR A 232 -8.54 -25.36 -1.93
CA TYR A 232 -8.45 -26.76 -1.52
C TYR A 232 -8.42 -27.67 -2.76
N ASP A 233 -7.52 -28.67 -2.76
CA ASP A 233 -7.36 -29.66 -3.86
C ASP A 233 -6.77 -29.15 -5.19
N SER A 234 -6.06 -28.01 -5.19
CA SER A 234 -5.37 -27.48 -6.38
C SER A 234 -4.00 -28.10 -6.68
N GLY A 235 -3.50 -28.99 -5.82
CA GLY A 235 -2.12 -29.49 -5.86
C GLY A 235 -1.08 -28.48 -5.36
N ILE A 236 -1.51 -27.37 -4.73
CA ILE A 236 -0.64 -26.37 -4.11
C ILE A 236 -1.06 -26.16 -2.66
N ALA A 237 -0.15 -26.47 -1.75
CA ALA A 237 -0.31 -26.26 -0.32
C ALA A 237 0.88 -25.50 0.26
N PHE A 238 0.65 -24.74 1.33
CA PHE A 238 1.69 -23.95 1.98
C PHE A 238 1.86 -24.31 3.45
N ALA A 239 3.09 -24.24 3.94
CA ALA A 239 3.42 -24.35 5.35
C ALA A 239 4.34 -23.20 5.77
N ILE A 240 4.09 -22.66 6.97
CA ILE A 240 5.02 -21.72 7.61
C ILE A 240 6.18 -22.53 8.21
N PRO A 241 7.44 -22.20 7.90
CA PRO A 241 8.61 -22.91 8.41
C PRO A 241 8.62 -23.02 9.94
N ALA A 242 9.03 -24.18 10.46
CA ALA A 242 8.97 -24.45 11.89
C ALA A 242 9.97 -23.62 12.70
N ASP A 243 11.13 -23.29 12.12
CA ASP A 243 12.14 -22.42 12.71
C ASP A 243 11.69 -20.95 12.79
N VAL A 244 10.94 -20.49 11.78
CA VAL A 244 10.28 -19.18 11.79
C VAL A 244 9.28 -19.10 12.94
N ILE A 245 8.46 -20.13 13.15
CA ILE A 245 7.53 -20.22 14.30
C ILE A 245 8.30 -20.24 15.62
N ALA A 246 9.35 -21.06 15.72
CA ALA A 246 10.17 -21.18 16.92
C ALA A 246 10.75 -19.82 17.37
N ALA A 247 11.26 -19.04 16.42
CA ALA A 247 11.87 -17.74 16.68
C ALA A 247 10.88 -16.69 17.24
N ARG A 248 9.57 -16.90 17.06
CA ARG A 248 8.51 -15.95 17.46
C ARG A 248 7.71 -16.42 18.67
N LEU A 249 7.86 -17.68 19.07
CA LEU A 249 7.00 -18.30 20.07
C LEU A 249 7.03 -17.55 21.41
N GLU A 250 8.21 -17.19 21.92
CA GLU A 250 8.32 -16.54 23.23
C GLU A 250 7.70 -15.13 23.25
N LYS A 251 7.91 -14.33 22.19
CA LYS A 251 7.25 -13.03 22.01
C LYS A 251 5.73 -13.19 21.96
N MET A 252 5.24 -14.16 21.20
CA MET A 252 3.80 -14.43 21.09
C MET A 252 3.19 -14.99 22.39
N LYS A 253 3.93 -15.78 23.17
CA LYS A 253 3.53 -16.22 24.51
C LYS A 253 3.33 -15.05 25.48
N ALA A 254 4.09 -13.96 25.28
CA ALA A 254 3.92 -12.71 26.03
C ALA A 254 2.70 -11.87 25.59
N GLY A 255 1.95 -12.32 24.57
CA GLY A 255 0.77 -11.62 24.04
C GLY A 255 1.09 -10.57 22.98
N GLU A 256 2.32 -10.55 22.46
CA GLU A 256 2.71 -9.62 21.40
C GLU A 256 2.40 -10.20 20.02
N ASP A 257 1.62 -9.45 19.24
CA ASP A 257 1.35 -9.77 17.84
C ASP A 257 2.60 -9.57 16.96
N VAL A 258 2.64 -10.30 15.84
CA VAL A 258 3.70 -10.17 14.83
C VAL A 258 3.13 -9.53 13.58
N GLN A 259 3.80 -8.47 13.12
CA GLN A 259 3.42 -7.67 11.95
C GLN A 259 4.51 -7.73 10.89
N ALA A 260 4.11 -7.55 9.63
CA ALA A 260 5.04 -7.47 8.52
C ALA A 260 5.91 -6.21 8.62
N GLY A 261 7.21 -6.33 8.35
CA GLY A 261 8.10 -5.18 8.33
C GLY A 261 7.86 -4.30 7.10
N LEU A 262 7.58 -3.02 7.32
CA LEU A 262 7.40 -2.02 6.27
C LEU A 262 8.62 -1.12 6.15
N LEU A 263 9.14 -0.97 4.92
CA LEU A 263 10.27 -0.10 4.60
C LEU A 263 9.81 1.29 4.12
N GLY A 264 8.74 1.35 3.32
CA GLY A 264 8.16 2.60 2.81
C GLY A 264 8.76 3.11 1.51
N ILE A 265 8.97 2.24 0.54
CA ILE A 265 9.43 2.60 -0.82
C ILE A 265 8.38 2.24 -1.87
N VAL A 266 8.40 2.96 -3.00
CA VAL A 266 7.63 2.66 -4.20
C VAL A 266 8.59 2.15 -5.28
N SER A 267 8.28 1.02 -5.88
CA SER A 267 9.08 0.40 -6.95
C SER A 267 8.92 1.16 -8.27
N GLY A 268 10.04 1.44 -8.95
CA GLY A 268 10.06 2.11 -10.26
C GLY A 268 9.64 1.25 -11.44
N ALA A 269 9.59 -0.08 -11.30
CA ALA A 269 9.10 -0.97 -12.35
C ALA A 269 7.66 -1.42 -12.07
N SER A 270 6.79 -1.29 -13.08
CA SER A 270 5.43 -1.84 -13.07
C SER A 270 5.43 -3.37 -13.23
N ASP A 271 6.33 -3.90 -14.08
CA ASP A 271 6.59 -5.32 -14.21
C ASP A 271 7.76 -5.73 -13.28
N PRO A 272 7.51 -6.57 -12.28
CA PRO A 272 8.53 -6.94 -11.30
C PRO A 272 9.56 -7.96 -11.78
N PHE A 273 9.38 -8.53 -12.96
CA PHE A 273 10.30 -9.50 -13.57
C PHE A 273 11.31 -8.83 -14.52
N VAL A 274 11.16 -7.52 -14.75
CA VAL A 274 12.14 -6.72 -15.49
C VAL A 274 13.37 -6.47 -14.63
N LEU A 275 14.54 -6.54 -15.26
CA LEU A 275 15.83 -6.27 -14.62
C LEU A 275 15.86 -4.84 -14.05
N GLY A 276 16.33 -4.72 -12.81
CA GLY A 276 16.46 -3.46 -12.10
C GLY A 276 15.60 -3.40 -10.84
N THR A 277 16.13 -2.69 -9.84
CA THR A 277 15.55 -2.57 -8.49
C THR A 277 15.41 -1.11 -8.08
N LYS A 278 15.23 -0.23 -9.07
CA LYS A 278 15.14 1.21 -8.91
C LYS A 278 13.95 1.62 -8.04
N ILE A 279 14.16 2.56 -7.13
CA ILE A 279 13.15 3.19 -6.30
C ILE A 279 12.55 4.39 -7.07
N ASP A 280 11.23 4.42 -7.19
CA ASP A 280 10.49 5.53 -7.79
C ASP A 280 10.32 6.67 -6.80
N ALA A 281 9.86 6.33 -5.60
CA ALA A 281 9.58 7.27 -4.53
C ALA A 281 9.87 6.64 -3.17
N VAL A 282 10.22 7.49 -2.21
CA VAL A 282 10.40 7.12 -0.82
C VAL A 282 9.29 7.80 -0.02
N ARG A 283 8.51 7.02 0.73
CA ARG A 283 7.40 7.57 1.52
C ARG A 283 7.97 8.41 2.66
N PRO A 284 7.51 9.67 2.85
CA PRO A 284 7.98 10.49 3.96
C PRO A 284 7.70 9.82 5.31
N ARG A 285 8.57 10.10 6.29
CA ARG A 285 8.50 9.53 7.66
C ARG A 285 8.55 7.99 7.72
N SER A 286 8.89 7.31 6.63
CA SER A 286 9.12 5.87 6.62
C SER A 286 10.52 5.51 7.14
N PRO A 287 10.75 4.23 7.49
CA PRO A 287 12.10 3.72 7.74
C PRO A 287 13.10 4.01 6.61
N ALA A 288 12.66 3.95 5.35
CA ALA A 288 13.50 4.29 4.20
C ALA A 288 13.89 5.78 4.19
N ALA A 289 12.93 6.68 4.42
CA ALA A 289 13.22 8.12 4.49
C ALA A 289 14.22 8.43 5.60
N ARG A 290 14.02 7.86 6.80
CA ARG A 290 14.93 8.06 7.95
C ARG A 290 16.33 7.52 7.71
N ALA A 291 16.44 6.40 7.00
CA ALA A 291 17.74 5.85 6.62
C ALA A 291 18.39 6.57 5.43
N GLY A 292 17.72 7.54 4.81
CA GLY A 292 18.29 8.35 3.74
C GLY A 292 18.26 7.68 2.37
N PHE A 293 17.31 6.77 2.12
CA PHE A 293 16.99 6.33 0.76
C PHE A 293 16.49 7.52 -0.06
N LEU A 294 16.80 7.54 -1.35
CA LEU A 294 16.37 8.57 -2.28
C LEU A 294 15.68 7.96 -3.51
N PRO A 295 14.77 8.71 -4.17
CA PRO A 295 14.34 8.38 -5.51
C PRO A 295 15.54 8.14 -6.44
N ASN A 296 15.38 7.18 -7.35
CA ASN A 296 16.41 6.69 -8.27
C ASN A 296 17.53 5.83 -7.68
N ASP A 297 17.58 5.61 -6.36
CA ASP A 297 18.45 4.56 -5.80
C ASP A 297 18.08 3.19 -6.39
N GLU A 298 19.08 2.35 -6.65
CA GLU A 298 18.90 0.97 -7.11
C GLU A 298 19.39 0.02 -6.01
N ILE A 299 18.50 -0.84 -5.49
CA ILE A 299 18.86 -1.77 -4.40
C ILE A 299 19.70 -2.92 -4.97
N LEU A 300 20.94 -3.08 -4.49
CA LEU A 300 21.86 -4.12 -4.95
C LEU A 300 21.84 -5.34 -4.03
N GLU A 301 21.76 -5.12 -2.72
CA GLU A 301 21.76 -6.19 -1.70
C GLU A 301 20.80 -5.86 -0.56
N ILE A 302 20.18 -6.90 0.01
CA ILE A 302 19.34 -6.85 1.21
C ILE A 302 19.89 -7.90 2.18
N ASN A 303 20.35 -7.47 3.34
CA ASN A 303 20.96 -8.32 4.37
C ASN A 303 22.04 -9.28 3.82
N GLY A 304 22.89 -8.78 2.90
CA GLY A 304 23.93 -9.56 2.22
C GLY A 304 23.45 -10.42 1.05
N THR A 305 22.15 -10.51 0.79
CA THR A 305 21.59 -11.22 -0.38
C THR A 305 21.53 -10.31 -1.60
N PRO A 306 22.21 -10.63 -2.71
CA PRO A 306 22.12 -9.84 -3.94
C PRO A 306 20.75 -9.90 -4.59
N VAL A 307 20.24 -8.76 -5.04
CA VAL A 307 18.96 -8.63 -5.74
C VAL A 307 19.15 -7.93 -7.08
N LYS A 308 18.48 -8.43 -8.11
CA LYS A 308 18.53 -7.94 -9.50
C LYS A 308 17.15 -7.56 -10.04
N TYR A 309 16.09 -8.08 -9.43
CA TYR A 309 14.72 -7.89 -9.88
C TYR A 309 13.83 -7.41 -8.71
N GLN A 310 12.81 -6.62 -9.01
CA GLN A 310 11.86 -6.14 -7.99
C GLN A 310 11.13 -7.26 -7.26
N TYR A 311 10.86 -8.41 -7.92
CA TYR A 311 10.27 -9.55 -7.22
C TYR A 311 11.19 -10.11 -6.14
N GLN A 312 12.52 -10.07 -6.34
CA GLN A 312 13.51 -10.51 -5.34
C GLN A 312 13.56 -9.53 -4.17
N VAL A 313 13.52 -8.22 -4.43
CA VAL A 313 13.39 -7.21 -3.36
C VAL A 313 12.19 -7.52 -2.48
N ARG A 314 11.01 -7.78 -3.08
CA ARG A 314 9.80 -8.14 -2.32
C ARG A 314 9.91 -9.49 -1.61
N GLN A 315 10.61 -10.46 -2.19
CA GLN A 315 10.82 -11.78 -1.60
C GLN A 315 11.76 -11.74 -0.40
N GLU A 316 12.84 -10.98 -0.47
CA GLU A 316 13.78 -10.83 0.64
C GLU A 316 13.19 -9.97 1.75
N MET A 317 12.56 -8.84 1.41
CA MET A 317 11.88 -8.00 2.39
C MET A 317 10.73 -8.71 3.11
N GLY A 318 10.01 -9.60 2.42
CA GLY A 318 8.87 -10.32 2.99
C GLY A 318 9.23 -11.32 4.10
N ARG A 319 10.50 -11.50 4.43
CA ARG A 319 10.94 -12.38 5.53
C ARG A 319 10.98 -11.66 6.88
N PHE A 320 11.12 -10.34 6.85
CA PHE A 320 11.39 -9.54 8.04
C PHE A 320 10.10 -9.03 8.70
N ASP A 321 10.12 -8.98 10.03
CA ASP A 321 9.02 -8.46 10.83
C ASP A 321 9.24 -6.99 11.19
N ALA A 322 8.17 -6.34 11.67
CA ALA A 322 8.29 -5.04 12.30
C ALA A 322 9.21 -5.11 13.54
N GLY A 323 10.06 -4.10 13.70
CA GLY A 323 11.08 -4.02 14.74
C GLY A 323 12.43 -4.66 14.36
N GLU A 324 12.51 -5.39 13.25
CA GLU A 324 13.78 -5.96 12.79
C GLU A 324 14.61 -4.92 12.02
N SER A 325 15.92 -4.90 12.30
CA SER A 325 16.88 -4.07 11.58
C SER A 325 17.39 -4.78 10.33
N VAL A 326 17.33 -4.11 9.18
CA VAL A 326 17.75 -4.65 7.88
C VAL A 326 18.81 -3.73 7.26
N SER A 327 19.90 -4.33 6.78
CA SER A 327 20.95 -3.63 6.04
C SER A 327 20.71 -3.71 4.53
N PHE A 328 21.03 -2.65 3.82
CA PHE A 328 20.88 -2.51 2.38
C PHE A 328 22.16 -1.97 1.77
N LYS A 329 22.45 -2.42 0.55
CA LYS A 329 23.44 -1.78 -0.32
C LYS A 329 22.71 -1.22 -1.52
N VAL A 330 22.84 0.08 -1.75
CA VAL A 330 22.19 0.75 -2.89
C VAL A 330 23.22 1.37 -3.81
N ARG A 331 22.91 1.42 -5.11
CA ARG A 331 23.59 2.26 -6.08
C ARG A 331 22.86 3.59 -6.15
N ARG A 332 23.58 4.68 -5.88
CA ARG A 332 23.13 6.05 -6.03
C ARG A 332 24.04 6.73 -7.03
N GLU A 333 23.48 7.05 -8.21
CA GLU A 333 24.27 7.50 -9.35
C GLU A 333 25.39 6.47 -9.63
N ASP A 334 26.66 6.88 -9.55
CA ASP A 334 27.83 6.02 -9.76
C ASP A 334 28.44 5.47 -8.46
N LYS A 335 27.82 5.70 -7.31
CA LYS A 335 28.35 5.31 -5.99
C LYS A 335 27.52 4.21 -5.34
N THR A 336 28.19 3.43 -4.51
CA THR A 336 27.55 2.47 -3.62
C THR A 336 27.41 3.08 -2.23
N VAL A 337 26.21 2.98 -1.65
CA VAL A 337 25.88 3.48 -0.31
C VAL A 337 25.31 2.33 0.51
N ASP A 338 25.85 2.13 1.71
CA ASP A 338 25.30 1.18 2.67
C ASP A 338 24.32 1.91 3.60
N LEU A 339 23.11 1.36 3.73
CA LEU A 339 22.02 1.91 4.53
C LEU A 339 21.55 0.84 5.52
N GLN A 340 21.07 1.25 6.68
CA GLN A 340 20.47 0.34 7.66
C GLN A 340 19.26 1.02 8.29
N THR A 341 18.18 0.26 8.48
CA THR A 341 16.96 0.80 9.12
C THR A 341 16.19 -0.28 9.84
N GLU A 342 15.47 0.11 10.88
CA GLU A 342 14.50 -0.72 11.58
C GLU A 342 13.14 -0.63 10.89
N LEU A 343 12.54 -1.77 10.56
CA LEU A 343 11.24 -1.82 9.90
C LEU A 343 10.10 -1.51 10.87
N THR A 344 9.01 -0.95 10.36
CA THR A 344 7.83 -0.57 11.16
C THR A 344 6.62 -1.44 10.82
N ASP A 345 5.66 -1.59 11.73
CA ASP A 345 4.40 -2.30 11.48
C ASP A 345 3.40 -1.47 10.66
N SER A 346 3.58 -0.16 10.68
CA SER A 346 2.68 0.80 10.09
C SER A 346 3.44 2.04 9.65
N ILE A 347 3.05 2.58 8.51
CA ILE A 347 3.51 3.88 8.01
C ILE A 347 2.25 4.74 7.92
N PRO A 348 2.05 5.69 8.85
CA PRO A 348 0.91 6.57 8.82
C PRO A 348 0.78 7.22 7.45
N PRO A 349 -0.44 7.36 6.91
CA PRO A 349 -0.67 8.20 5.74
C PRO A 349 -0.04 9.57 5.97
N LEU A 350 0.52 10.15 4.92
CA LEU A 350 1.03 11.51 5.01
C LEU A 350 -0.14 12.46 5.26
N GLU A 351 -0.14 13.11 6.41
CA GLU A 351 -1.02 14.23 6.68
C GLU A 351 -0.22 15.49 6.43
N MET A 352 -0.57 16.23 5.38
CA MET A 352 0.14 17.44 5.03
C MET A 352 0.09 18.46 6.15
N GLN A 353 1.24 19.04 6.43
CA GLN A 353 1.44 20.02 7.47
C GLN A 353 1.54 21.44 6.89
N ALA A 354 1.26 22.43 7.73
CA ALA A 354 1.41 23.84 7.42
C ALA A 354 1.84 24.65 8.64
N TRP A 355 2.33 25.87 8.41
CA TRP A 355 2.63 26.85 9.45
C TRP A 355 1.61 27.97 9.55
N GLY A 356 0.91 28.28 8.46
CA GLY A 356 0.00 29.42 8.34
C GLY A 356 0.72 30.70 7.94
N VAL A 357 1.75 30.61 7.09
CA VAL A 357 2.48 31.80 6.57
C VAL A 357 2.27 31.98 5.08
N TYR A 358 2.31 33.24 4.67
CA TYR A 358 2.36 33.65 3.28
C TYR A 358 3.71 34.30 3.03
N VAL A 359 4.33 33.93 1.90
CA VAL A 359 5.67 34.39 1.55
C VAL A 359 5.72 34.90 0.12
N LYS A 360 6.65 35.80 -0.15
CA LYS A 360 7.07 36.20 -1.50
C LYS A 360 8.56 35.98 -1.65
N GLU A 361 9.01 35.82 -2.89
CA GLU A 361 10.43 35.82 -3.20
C GLU A 361 10.84 37.20 -3.71
N SER A 362 11.87 37.79 -3.11
CA SER A 362 12.42 39.10 -3.49
C SER A 362 13.93 39.05 -3.42
N GLU A 363 14.61 39.39 -4.52
CA GLU A 363 16.09 39.39 -4.62
C GLU A 363 16.75 38.05 -4.23
N GLY A 364 16.04 36.93 -4.44
CA GLY A 364 16.51 35.59 -4.10
C GLY A 364 16.36 35.22 -2.61
N GLU A 365 15.72 36.08 -1.81
CA GLU A 365 15.35 35.79 -0.43
C GLU A 365 13.84 35.59 -0.30
N ILE A 366 13.42 34.71 0.61
CA ILE A 366 12.01 34.44 0.89
C ILE A 366 11.57 35.27 2.08
N GLU A 367 10.63 36.19 1.86
CA GLU A 367 10.14 37.13 2.87
C GLU A 367 8.71 36.77 3.28
N VAL A 368 8.44 36.74 4.58
CA VAL A 368 7.09 36.59 5.14
C VAL A 368 6.30 37.85 4.85
N VAL A 369 5.15 37.74 4.19
CA VAL A 369 4.27 38.88 3.88
C VAL A 369 3.07 38.96 4.79
N ALA A 370 2.58 37.81 5.27
CA ALA A 370 1.42 37.75 6.14
C ALA A 370 1.40 36.43 6.92
N ILE A 371 0.71 36.43 8.06
CA ILE A 371 0.62 35.29 8.97
C ILE A 371 -0.83 35.10 9.39
N GLU A 372 -1.34 33.88 9.27
CA GLU A 372 -2.69 33.53 9.72
C GLU A 372 -2.76 33.69 11.25
N PRO A 373 -3.85 34.28 11.78
CA PRO A 373 -4.06 34.31 13.22
C PRO A 373 -4.27 32.88 13.75
N ASP A 374 -3.89 32.65 15.00
CA ASP A 374 -3.98 31.35 15.68
C ASP A 374 -3.10 30.23 15.04
N SER A 375 -2.16 30.60 14.16
CA SER A 375 -1.26 29.67 13.46
C SER A 375 0.00 29.33 14.26
N LYS A 376 0.72 28.29 13.81
CA LYS A 376 1.99 27.90 14.45
C LYS A 376 3.09 28.93 14.24
N ALA A 377 3.09 29.62 13.11
CA ALA A 377 3.98 30.74 12.87
C ALA A 377 3.68 31.94 13.77
N ALA A 378 2.39 32.27 13.97
CA ALA A 378 2.01 33.33 14.89
C ALA A 378 2.42 33.00 16.34
N ALA A 379 2.24 31.74 16.77
CA ALA A 379 2.67 31.29 18.09
C ALA A 379 4.20 31.28 18.30
N ALA A 380 4.97 31.27 17.20
CA ALA A 380 6.43 31.33 17.21
C ALA A 380 6.99 32.76 17.02
N ASP A 381 6.13 33.78 17.14
CA ASP A 381 6.47 35.20 16.97
C ASP A 381 7.13 35.54 15.63
N LEU A 382 6.87 34.77 14.56
CA LEU A 382 7.19 35.24 13.21
C LEU A 382 6.37 36.49 12.89
N ALA A 383 6.92 37.35 12.05
CA ALA A 383 6.30 38.61 11.65
C ALA A 383 6.47 38.86 10.15
N PRO A 384 5.54 39.60 9.52
CA PRO A 384 5.77 40.17 8.20
C PRO A 384 7.10 40.93 8.13
N GLY A 385 7.84 40.74 7.04
CA GLY A 385 9.18 41.28 6.82
C GLY A 385 10.33 40.35 7.25
N ASP A 386 10.06 39.27 7.99
CA ASP A 386 11.08 38.27 8.32
C ASP A 386 11.56 37.56 7.05
N ARG A 387 12.88 37.42 6.90
CA ARG A 387 13.49 36.74 5.75
C ARG A 387 13.96 35.35 6.15
N LEU A 388 13.41 34.32 5.50
CA LEU A 388 13.64 32.92 5.83
C LEU A 388 14.94 32.44 5.17
N LEU A 389 15.88 31.93 5.97
CA LEU A 389 17.22 31.58 5.52
C LEU A 389 17.44 30.06 5.46
N GLN A 390 17.16 29.37 6.57
CA GLN A 390 17.39 27.93 6.69
C GLN A 390 16.25 27.24 7.41
N LEU A 391 15.93 26.01 6.98
CA LEU A 391 14.98 25.12 7.63
C LEU A 391 15.67 23.80 7.94
N ALA A 392 15.62 23.38 9.20
CA ALA A 392 16.33 22.20 9.71
C ALA A 392 17.83 22.17 9.31
N GLY A 393 18.48 23.35 9.39
CA GLY A 393 19.89 23.54 9.01
C GLY A 393 20.18 23.49 7.51
N GLN A 394 19.16 23.38 6.65
CA GLN A 394 19.33 23.41 5.20
C GLN A 394 18.92 24.77 4.61
N PRO A 395 19.70 25.35 3.68
CA PRO A 395 19.33 26.60 3.02
C PRO A 395 17.99 26.47 2.28
N ILE A 396 17.12 27.44 2.49
CA ILE A 396 15.85 27.53 1.77
C ILE A 396 16.13 28.18 0.41
N ARG A 397 15.95 27.42 -0.68
CA ARG A 397 16.30 27.86 -2.04
C ARG A 397 15.13 28.36 -2.89
N SER A 398 13.91 27.99 -2.52
CA SER A 398 12.69 28.39 -3.22
C SER A 398 11.47 28.20 -2.33
N ILE A 399 10.38 28.87 -2.68
CA ILE A 399 9.07 28.74 -2.01
C ILE A 399 8.58 27.29 -2.07
N ASP A 400 8.76 26.60 -3.20
CA ASP A 400 8.34 25.21 -3.34
C ASP A 400 9.17 24.26 -2.47
N ALA A 401 10.49 24.48 -2.36
CA ALA A 401 11.34 23.70 -1.46
C ALA A 401 10.92 23.89 0.01
N LEU A 402 10.63 25.13 0.40
CA LEU A 402 10.10 25.44 1.74
C LEU A 402 8.76 24.75 1.98
N ARG A 403 7.79 24.92 1.07
CA ARG A 403 6.47 24.31 1.18
C ARG A 403 6.56 22.80 1.28
N ASN A 404 7.38 22.14 0.46
CA ASN A 404 7.51 20.69 0.47
C ASN A 404 8.09 20.19 1.79
N GLN A 405 9.10 20.87 2.34
CA GLN A 405 9.70 20.52 3.63
C GLN A 405 8.70 20.68 4.78
N VAL A 406 7.93 21.77 4.80
CA VAL A 406 6.88 21.98 5.80
C VAL A 406 5.76 20.95 5.62
N ALA A 407 5.31 20.68 4.40
CA ALA A 407 4.21 19.77 4.11
C ALA A 407 4.45 18.33 4.59
N ILE A 408 5.70 17.87 4.58
CA ILE A 408 6.06 16.50 5.01
C ILE A 408 6.56 16.40 6.46
N ALA A 409 6.53 17.52 7.19
CA ALA A 409 7.03 17.60 8.55
C ALA A 409 6.28 16.65 9.50
N ASP A 410 6.96 16.28 10.58
CA ASP A 410 6.33 15.51 11.65
C ASP A 410 5.34 16.41 12.43
N PRO A 411 4.04 16.05 12.53
CA PRO A 411 3.05 16.84 13.28
C PRO A 411 3.40 17.05 14.75
N GLU A 412 4.14 16.12 15.35
CA GLU A 412 4.58 16.19 16.74
C GLU A 412 5.97 16.84 16.89
N GLY A 413 6.66 17.05 15.76
CA GLY A 413 7.99 17.65 15.69
C GLY A 413 7.96 19.16 15.48
N GLY A 414 8.90 19.85 16.10
CA GLY A 414 9.23 21.23 15.75
C GLY A 414 10.26 21.27 14.62
N LEU A 415 10.10 22.20 13.69
CA LEU A 415 11.09 22.52 12.67
C LEU A 415 11.89 23.74 13.09
N GLU A 416 13.21 23.60 13.15
CA GLU A 416 14.10 24.73 13.42
C GLU A 416 14.22 25.62 12.17
N LEU A 417 13.82 26.88 12.32
CA LEU A 417 13.86 27.91 11.30
C LEU A 417 14.88 28.97 11.71
N THR A 418 15.83 29.25 10.82
CA THR A 418 16.70 30.42 10.92
C THR A 418 16.20 31.50 9.98
N TYR A 419 15.98 32.71 10.51
CA TYR A 419 15.43 33.84 9.78
C TYR A 419 16.13 35.14 10.17
N ARG A 420 16.01 36.16 9.34
CA ARG A 420 16.55 37.50 9.58
C ARG A 420 15.41 38.47 9.85
N ARG A 421 15.53 39.24 10.94
CA ARG A 421 14.64 40.35 11.28
C ARG A 421 15.46 41.63 11.37
N GLY A 422 15.29 42.53 10.40
CA GLY A 422 16.19 43.67 10.23
C GLY A 422 17.61 43.20 9.91
N GLU A 423 18.58 43.58 10.75
CA GLU A 423 19.99 43.16 10.61
C GLU A 423 20.34 41.92 11.45
N SER A 424 19.43 41.47 12.32
CA SER A 424 19.68 40.37 13.26
C SER A 424 19.23 39.04 12.68
N GLU A 425 20.08 38.03 12.82
CA GLU A 425 19.73 36.63 12.58
C GLU A 425 19.15 36.00 13.85
N MET A 426 18.04 35.28 13.69
CA MET A 426 17.22 34.70 14.73
C MET A 426 16.96 33.23 14.41
N THR A 427 16.77 32.43 15.45
CA THR A 427 16.36 31.03 15.32
C THR A 427 15.09 30.80 16.12
N ALA A 428 14.12 30.09 15.54
CA ALA A 428 12.90 29.68 16.22
C ALA A 428 12.56 28.23 15.88
N THR A 429 11.95 27.52 16.81
CA THR A 429 11.41 26.17 16.56
C THR A 429 9.91 26.29 16.35
N LEU A 430 9.45 25.98 15.14
CA LEU A 430 8.05 26.09 14.75
C LEU A 430 7.42 24.70 14.73
N GLY A 431 6.34 24.51 15.50
CA GLY A 431 5.47 23.35 15.31
C GLY A 431 4.73 23.43 13.98
N THR A 432 4.07 22.35 13.57
CA THR A 432 3.18 22.35 12.40
C THR A 432 1.74 22.06 12.77
N GLN A 433 0.84 22.29 11.83
CA GLN A 433 -0.57 21.90 11.94
C GLN A 433 -1.06 21.26 10.65
N PRO A 434 -1.99 20.30 10.69
CA PRO A 434 -2.56 19.73 9.48
C PRO A 434 -3.19 20.78 8.57
N VAL A 435 -2.99 20.61 7.27
CA VAL A 435 -3.73 21.34 6.22
C VAL A 435 -5.21 20.94 6.25
N ALA A 436 -5.48 19.66 6.55
CA ALA A 436 -6.82 19.15 6.71
C ALA A 436 -7.51 19.71 7.97
N GLY A 437 -8.82 19.88 7.92
CA GLY A 437 -9.60 20.41 9.04
C GLY A 437 -10.49 21.56 8.63
N MET A 438 -10.83 22.44 9.58
CA MET A 438 -11.62 23.63 9.27
C MET A 438 -10.79 24.64 8.46
N LEU A 439 -11.46 25.34 7.55
CA LEU A 439 -10.84 26.47 6.84
C LEU A 439 -10.22 27.47 7.84
N SER A 440 -8.94 27.78 7.64
CA SER A 440 -8.21 28.73 8.47
C SER A 440 -8.77 30.15 8.28
N LYS A 441 -8.42 31.04 9.21
CA LYS A 441 -8.69 32.46 9.07
C LYS A 441 -7.58 33.09 8.22
N LEU A 442 -7.95 33.97 7.31
CA LEU A 442 -6.97 34.81 6.62
C LEU A 442 -6.31 35.80 7.58
N PRO A 443 -5.05 36.21 7.31
CA PRO A 443 -4.44 37.35 7.96
C PRO A 443 -5.33 38.58 7.85
N GLU A 444 -5.38 39.42 8.89
CA GLU A 444 -6.00 40.73 8.76
C GLU A 444 -5.24 41.52 7.69
N GLN A 445 -5.95 41.96 6.65
CA GLN A 445 -5.37 42.93 5.72
C GLN A 445 -5.10 44.21 6.52
N GLU A 446 -3.83 44.55 6.76
CA GLU A 446 -3.48 45.93 7.03
C GLU A 446 -3.89 46.72 5.78
N LYS A 447 -5.14 47.20 5.76
CA LYS A 447 -5.47 48.37 4.95
C LYS A 447 -4.49 49.43 5.42
N ALA A 448 -3.48 49.72 4.61
CA ALA A 448 -2.48 50.73 4.87
C ALA A 448 -3.14 51.94 5.55
N LYS A 449 -3.06 52.01 6.87
CA LYS A 449 -3.47 53.16 7.66
C LYS A 449 -2.24 54.02 7.79
N GLU A 450 -2.17 54.98 6.86
CA GLU A 450 -1.60 56.32 7.03
C GLU A 450 -0.14 56.44 7.49
N ALA A 451 0.76 56.76 6.54
CA ALA A 451 1.65 57.92 6.65
C ALA A 451 2.44 58.17 5.35
N GLY A 452 1.91 59.04 4.49
CA GLY A 452 2.73 59.97 3.70
C GLY A 452 3.63 59.42 2.57
N SER A 453 3.07 58.82 1.52
CA SER A 453 3.61 58.96 0.15
C SER A 453 2.59 58.47 -0.89
N GLY A 454 2.03 59.41 -1.67
CA GLY A 454 1.30 59.19 -2.93
C GLY A 454 0.36 57.97 -3.02
N GLU A 455 -0.91 58.13 -2.64
CA GLU A 455 -1.95 57.11 -2.88
C GLU A 455 -2.13 56.87 -4.40
N GLN A 456 -1.61 55.75 -4.89
CA GLN A 456 -1.95 55.24 -6.22
C GLN A 456 -3.29 54.51 -6.10
N LYS A 457 -4.32 55.03 -6.78
CA LYS A 457 -5.66 54.42 -6.80
C LYS A 457 -5.57 52.95 -7.26
N PRO A 458 -6.28 52.00 -6.62
CA PRO A 458 -6.27 50.60 -7.05
C PRO A 458 -6.73 50.47 -8.51
N ALA A 459 -6.19 49.47 -9.19
CA ALA A 459 -6.51 49.21 -10.59
C ALA A 459 -8.00 48.89 -10.76
N GLU A 460 -8.54 49.27 -11.90
CA GLU A 460 -9.88 48.83 -12.29
C GLU A 460 -9.85 47.32 -12.56
N TRP A 461 -10.92 46.62 -12.20
CA TRP A 461 -11.09 45.20 -12.54
C TRP A 461 -11.98 45.09 -13.76
N SER A 462 -11.55 44.30 -14.74
CA SER A 462 -12.26 44.10 -16.01
C SER A 462 -12.49 42.63 -16.30
N VAL A 463 -13.50 42.34 -17.11
CA VAL A 463 -13.66 41.03 -17.74
C VAL A 463 -12.80 41.00 -19.01
N SER A 464 -12.17 39.86 -19.26
CA SER A 464 -11.40 39.61 -20.47
C SER A 464 -11.62 38.18 -20.94
N GLU A 465 -11.48 37.94 -22.24
CA GLU A 465 -11.62 36.62 -22.84
C GLU A 465 -10.25 35.96 -22.99
N LEU A 466 -10.19 34.65 -22.74
CA LEU A 466 -9.00 33.83 -22.99
C LEU A 466 -9.26 32.90 -24.17
N THR A 467 -8.51 33.07 -25.25
CA THR A 467 -8.53 32.14 -26.39
C THR A 467 -7.40 31.12 -26.25
N LEU A 468 -7.74 29.84 -26.32
CA LEU A 468 -6.77 28.74 -26.40
C LEU A 468 -6.76 28.16 -27.81
N THR A 469 -5.56 27.88 -28.33
CA THR A 469 -5.42 27.17 -29.62
C THR A 469 -5.98 25.76 -29.50
N ASP A 470 -6.84 25.40 -30.45
CA ASP A 470 -7.51 24.10 -30.59
C ASP A 470 -8.46 23.71 -29.44
N ALA A 471 -8.85 24.66 -28.58
CA ALA A 471 -9.88 24.44 -27.57
C ALA A 471 -11.20 25.09 -28.01
N ALA A 472 -12.30 24.36 -27.86
CA ALA A 472 -13.64 24.86 -28.20
C ALA A 472 -14.38 25.47 -26.99
N ASN A 473 -13.76 25.46 -25.81
CA ASN A 473 -14.32 26.06 -24.60
C ASN A 473 -14.33 27.60 -24.71
N SER A 474 -15.42 28.22 -24.26
CA SER A 474 -15.44 29.67 -24.02
C SER A 474 -14.92 29.94 -22.61
N ILE A 475 -13.96 30.86 -22.50
CA ILE A 475 -13.28 31.19 -21.24
C ILE A 475 -13.28 32.70 -21.06
N SER A 476 -13.95 33.17 -20.01
CA SER A 476 -13.90 34.57 -19.58
C SER A 476 -13.30 34.65 -18.19
N TYR A 477 -12.49 35.66 -17.91
CA TYR A 477 -11.90 35.87 -16.59
C TYR A 477 -12.03 37.30 -16.12
N PHE A 478 -12.07 37.46 -14.80
CA PHE A 478 -12.19 38.73 -14.11
C PHE A 478 -10.97 38.95 -13.22
N SER A 479 -10.20 39.99 -13.53
CA SER A 479 -8.96 40.35 -12.83
C SER A 479 -8.70 41.86 -12.87
N PRO A 480 -7.76 42.38 -12.06
CA PRO A 480 -7.25 43.73 -12.21
C PRO A 480 -6.65 43.97 -13.60
N THR A 481 -6.78 45.20 -14.09
CA THR A 481 -6.17 45.68 -15.35
C THR A 481 -4.68 45.96 -15.22
N ASP A 482 -4.19 46.15 -14.00
CA ASP A 482 -2.80 46.47 -13.67
C ASP A 482 -2.40 45.74 -12.39
N LEU A 483 -1.63 44.66 -12.54
CA LEU A 483 -1.22 43.77 -11.45
C LEU A 483 -0.12 44.38 -10.58
N GLU A 484 0.62 45.39 -11.06
CA GLU A 484 1.61 46.09 -10.24
C GLU A 484 0.91 46.98 -9.20
N LYS A 485 -0.21 47.60 -9.59
CA LYS A 485 -1.03 48.40 -8.67
C LYS A 485 -1.94 47.57 -7.78
N THR A 486 -2.42 46.44 -8.28
CA THR A 486 -3.36 45.58 -7.54
C THR A 486 -3.02 44.12 -7.85
N PRO A 487 -2.09 43.51 -7.09
CA PRO A 487 -1.75 42.11 -7.25
C PRO A 487 -2.94 41.22 -6.88
N VAL A 488 -3.01 40.05 -7.50
CA VAL A 488 -3.93 38.99 -7.08
C VAL A 488 -3.16 37.91 -6.35
N GLU A 489 -3.86 37.24 -5.46
CA GLU A 489 -3.30 36.29 -4.50
C GLU A 489 -3.73 34.84 -4.78
N GLY A 490 -4.58 34.65 -5.80
CA GLY A 490 -5.02 33.35 -6.25
C GLY A 490 -5.90 33.43 -7.48
N LEU A 491 -6.20 32.26 -8.03
CA LEU A 491 -7.09 32.07 -9.18
C LEU A 491 -8.08 30.94 -8.90
N LEU A 492 -9.37 31.20 -9.12
CA LEU A 492 -10.38 30.15 -9.16
C LEU A 492 -10.82 29.91 -10.61
N ILE A 493 -10.70 28.66 -11.06
CA ILE A 493 -11.35 28.19 -12.28
C ILE A 493 -12.74 27.63 -11.93
N VAL A 494 -13.78 28.22 -12.49
CA VAL A 494 -15.18 27.82 -12.27
C VAL A 494 -15.72 27.17 -13.53
N LEU A 495 -16.20 25.94 -13.41
CA LEU A 495 -16.78 25.19 -14.52
C LEU A 495 -18.30 25.36 -14.52
N LEU A 496 -18.86 25.81 -15.64
CA LEU A 496 -20.31 25.85 -15.81
C LEU A 496 -20.87 24.45 -16.10
N ASP A 497 -22.14 24.24 -15.81
CA ASP A 497 -22.82 23.03 -16.28
C ASP A 497 -23.01 23.09 -17.82
N PRO A 498 -22.89 21.95 -18.53
CA PRO A 498 -23.14 21.87 -19.97
C PRO A 498 -24.49 22.51 -20.35
N GLY A 499 -24.49 23.27 -21.45
CA GLY A 499 -25.65 24.04 -21.91
C GLY A 499 -25.66 25.51 -21.46
N LYS A 500 -24.88 25.88 -20.43
CA LYS A 500 -24.62 27.29 -20.07
C LYS A 500 -23.38 27.78 -20.81
N LYS A 501 -23.57 28.53 -21.90
CA LYS A 501 -22.48 28.96 -22.79
C LYS A 501 -21.89 30.33 -22.47
N GLU A 502 -22.57 31.13 -21.68
CA GLU A 502 -22.20 32.53 -21.40
C GLU A 502 -21.20 32.59 -20.24
N SER A 503 -19.92 32.39 -20.56
CA SER A 503 -18.82 32.43 -19.57
C SER A 503 -18.71 33.78 -18.87
N GLU A 504 -18.99 34.89 -19.59
CA GLU A 504 -19.03 36.24 -19.01
C GLU A 504 -20.19 36.43 -18.02
N GLU A 505 -21.40 35.96 -18.33
CA GLU A 505 -22.55 36.02 -17.41
C GLU A 505 -22.25 35.24 -16.12
N GLY A 506 -21.59 34.09 -16.25
CA GLY A 506 -21.18 33.25 -15.12
C GLY A 506 -20.26 33.97 -14.11
N LEU A 507 -19.55 35.03 -14.52
CA LEU A 507 -18.67 35.79 -13.63
C LEU A 507 -19.42 36.71 -12.65
N GLU A 508 -20.64 37.14 -12.97
CA GLU A 508 -21.33 38.22 -12.24
C GLU A 508 -21.43 37.94 -10.73
N LYS A 509 -21.79 36.71 -10.34
CA LYS A 509 -21.92 36.33 -8.92
C LYS A 509 -20.59 36.29 -8.17
N TRP A 510 -19.46 36.22 -8.89
CA TRP A 510 -18.12 36.11 -8.32
C TRP A 510 -17.42 37.46 -8.16
N LYS A 511 -17.78 38.48 -8.95
CA LYS A 511 -17.06 39.78 -9.01
C LYS A 511 -16.88 40.46 -7.65
N SER A 512 -17.92 40.46 -6.82
CA SER A 512 -17.86 41.10 -5.49
C SER A 512 -16.89 40.38 -4.55
N ALA A 513 -16.96 39.04 -4.52
CA ALA A 513 -16.08 38.23 -3.68
C ALA A 513 -14.64 38.23 -4.23
N ALA A 514 -14.44 38.22 -5.54
CA ALA A 514 -13.14 38.33 -6.21
C ALA A 514 -12.35 39.56 -5.72
N LYS A 515 -12.99 40.74 -5.74
CA LYS A 515 -12.38 41.98 -5.23
C LYS A 515 -12.15 41.97 -3.72
N LYS A 516 -13.00 41.29 -2.95
CA LYS A 516 -12.89 41.24 -1.48
C LYS A 516 -11.69 40.40 -1.04
N TYR A 517 -11.42 39.31 -1.74
CA TYR A 517 -10.38 38.35 -1.38
C TYR A 517 -9.11 38.48 -2.24
N ASP A 518 -9.07 39.42 -3.18
CA ASP A 518 -7.99 39.61 -4.15
C ASP A 518 -7.70 38.32 -4.96
N VAL A 519 -8.76 37.65 -5.40
CA VAL A 519 -8.69 36.39 -6.17
C VAL A 519 -9.28 36.61 -7.55
N ALA A 520 -8.51 36.34 -8.59
CA ALA A 520 -9.02 36.34 -9.96
C ALA A 520 -9.95 35.13 -10.17
N VAL A 521 -10.96 35.29 -11.02
CA VAL A 521 -11.92 34.21 -11.31
C VAL A 521 -12.02 34.03 -12.81
N ALA A 522 -11.83 32.80 -13.28
CA ALA A 522 -12.06 32.43 -14.67
C ALA A 522 -13.23 31.45 -14.74
N VAL A 523 -14.18 31.71 -15.62
CA VAL A 523 -15.34 30.86 -15.87
C VAL A 523 -15.14 30.16 -17.21
N VAL A 524 -15.29 28.84 -17.20
CA VAL A 524 -15.15 27.98 -18.38
C VAL A 524 -16.51 27.38 -18.72
N ALA A 525 -16.99 27.63 -19.93
CA ALA A 525 -18.15 26.97 -20.49
C ALA A 525 -17.71 25.74 -21.30
N SER A 526 -18.43 24.63 -21.12
CA SER A 526 -18.24 23.40 -21.91
C SER A 526 -18.46 23.67 -23.40
N ALA A 527 -17.62 23.06 -24.24
CA ALA A 527 -17.85 23.09 -25.69
C ALA A 527 -19.09 22.28 -26.08
N SER A 528 -19.45 21.29 -25.26
CA SER A 528 -20.64 20.45 -25.44
C SER A 528 -21.84 20.98 -24.66
N GLU A 529 -23.00 20.96 -25.31
CA GLU A 529 -24.29 21.25 -24.66
C GLU A 529 -24.76 20.15 -23.70
N GLN A 530 -24.24 18.93 -23.85
CA GLN A 530 -24.79 17.76 -23.14
C GLN A 530 -23.94 17.30 -21.97
N ARG A 531 -22.61 17.27 -22.13
CA ARG A 531 -21.70 16.70 -21.12
C ARG A 531 -20.28 17.24 -21.27
N TRP A 532 -19.58 17.33 -20.15
CA TRP A 532 -18.14 17.50 -20.17
C TRP A 532 -17.42 16.27 -20.75
N THR A 533 -16.31 16.48 -21.46
CA THR A 533 -15.47 15.41 -22.00
C THR A 533 -14.08 15.37 -21.34
N PRO A 534 -13.40 14.22 -21.26
CA PRO A 534 -12.05 14.15 -20.70
C PRO A 534 -11.01 15.02 -21.42
N ALA A 535 -11.19 15.28 -22.72
CA ALA A 535 -10.30 16.16 -23.49
C ALA A 535 -10.35 17.61 -22.97
N GLU A 536 -11.54 18.10 -22.61
CA GLU A 536 -11.71 19.45 -22.06
C GLU A 536 -10.99 19.62 -20.71
N ALA A 537 -10.75 18.55 -19.95
CA ALA A 537 -9.95 18.64 -18.74
C ALA A 537 -8.51 19.12 -19.03
N GLN A 538 -7.92 18.70 -20.15
CA GLN A 538 -6.60 19.15 -20.58
C GLN A 538 -6.62 20.62 -20.98
N ASP A 539 -7.66 21.08 -21.68
CA ASP A 539 -7.81 22.49 -22.06
C ASP A 539 -8.02 23.39 -20.84
N ILE A 540 -8.78 22.94 -19.85
CA ILE A 540 -8.93 23.64 -18.56
C ILE A 540 -7.58 23.74 -17.84
N GLY A 541 -6.78 22.65 -17.83
CA GLY A 541 -5.43 22.69 -17.28
C GLY A 541 -4.51 23.70 -17.98
N ARG A 542 -4.58 23.77 -19.33
CA ARG A 542 -3.86 24.77 -20.13
C ARG A 542 -4.33 26.19 -19.80
N ALA A 543 -5.64 26.41 -19.65
CA ALA A 543 -6.21 27.70 -19.25
C ALA A 543 -5.67 28.15 -17.89
N ALA A 544 -5.71 27.26 -16.90
CA ALA A 544 -5.19 27.51 -15.56
C ALA A 544 -3.71 27.89 -15.58
N ALA A 545 -2.88 27.14 -16.32
CA ALA A 545 -1.45 27.42 -16.44
C ALA A 545 -1.17 28.76 -17.16
N GLN A 546 -1.90 29.06 -18.24
CA GLN A 546 -1.74 30.31 -19.00
C GLN A 546 -2.17 31.52 -18.17
N LEU A 547 -3.34 31.45 -17.51
CA LEU A 547 -3.83 32.52 -16.63
C LEU A 547 -2.94 32.68 -15.40
N GLY A 548 -2.49 31.57 -14.79
CA GLY A 548 -1.54 31.62 -13.68
C GLY A 548 -0.30 32.42 -14.05
N LYS A 549 0.29 32.14 -15.22
CA LYS A 549 1.43 32.92 -15.74
C LYS A 549 1.09 34.39 -16.00
N GLN A 550 -0.06 34.69 -16.60
CA GLN A 550 -0.49 36.06 -16.87
C GLN A 550 -0.74 36.87 -15.59
N LEU A 551 -1.17 36.19 -14.52
CA LEU A 551 -1.52 36.77 -13.23
C LEU A 551 -0.37 36.71 -12.20
N ASN A 552 0.83 36.28 -12.60
CA ASN A 552 1.99 36.06 -11.73
C ASN A 552 1.72 35.10 -10.54
N LEU A 553 0.91 34.07 -10.78
CA LEU A 553 0.56 33.04 -9.81
C LEU A 553 1.26 31.71 -10.11
N THR A 554 1.60 30.99 -9.05
CA THR A 554 2.02 29.58 -9.14
C THR A 554 0.83 28.65 -9.05
N ARG A 555 0.96 27.38 -9.46
CA ARG A 555 -0.11 26.36 -9.35
C ARG A 555 -0.69 26.25 -7.95
N ASN A 556 0.14 26.53 -6.93
CA ASN A 556 -0.22 26.43 -5.52
C ASN A 556 -1.19 27.52 -5.06
N ALA A 557 -1.52 28.49 -5.91
CA ALA A 557 -2.54 29.49 -5.67
C ALA A 557 -3.78 29.30 -6.59
N ILE A 558 -3.91 28.15 -7.27
CA ILE A 558 -4.95 27.90 -8.27
C ILE A 558 -5.86 26.75 -7.82
N GLY A 559 -7.14 27.07 -7.66
CA GLY A 559 -8.20 26.11 -7.37
C GLY A 559 -9.18 25.93 -8.53
N VAL A 560 -9.90 24.81 -8.54
CA VAL A 560 -11.01 24.57 -9.47
C VAL A 560 -12.30 24.23 -8.72
N SER A 561 -13.45 24.67 -9.24
CA SER A 561 -14.78 24.39 -8.67
C SER A 561 -15.84 24.26 -9.76
N GLY A 562 -16.95 23.60 -9.45
CA GLY A 562 -18.19 23.72 -10.23
C GLY A 562 -18.97 24.98 -9.86
N ASP A 563 -19.88 25.37 -10.74
CA ASP A 563 -20.73 26.56 -10.60
C ASP A 563 -22.08 26.29 -9.89
N SER A 564 -22.63 25.09 -10.06
CA SER A 564 -23.92 24.64 -9.53
C SER A 564 -23.88 23.14 -9.21
N GLN A 565 -24.93 22.59 -8.56
CA GLN A 565 -25.06 21.19 -8.09
C GLN A 565 -25.13 20.13 -9.24
N GLY A 566 -24.46 20.35 -10.37
CA GLY A 566 -24.53 19.55 -11.59
C GLY A 566 -23.20 18.89 -12.01
N PRO A 567 -23.08 18.45 -13.28
CA PRO A 567 -21.89 17.76 -13.82
C PRO A 567 -20.58 18.54 -13.70
N SER A 568 -20.63 19.86 -13.49
CA SER A 568 -19.46 20.72 -13.32
C SER A 568 -18.57 20.33 -12.13
N PHE A 569 -19.15 19.97 -10.97
CA PHE A 569 -18.36 19.54 -9.80
C PHE A 569 -17.62 18.22 -10.04
N ALA A 570 -18.24 17.29 -10.78
CA ALA A 570 -17.58 16.04 -11.15
C ALA A 570 -16.41 16.31 -12.11
N MET A 571 -16.57 17.21 -13.09
CA MET A 571 -15.48 17.60 -13.99
C MET A 571 -14.38 18.38 -13.26
N ALA A 572 -14.71 19.25 -12.31
CA ALA A 572 -13.71 19.93 -11.48
C ALA A 572 -12.80 18.93 -10.76
N LEU A 573 -13.36 17.82 -10.27
CA LEU A 573 -12.59 16.73 -9.68
C LEU A 573 -11.71 16.00 -10.71
N VAL A 574 -12.19 15.77 -11.95
CA VAL A 574 -11.37 15.23 -13.05
C VAL A 574 -10.17 16.14 -13.33
N VAL A 575 -10.41 17.44 -13.49
CA VAL A 575 -9.37 18.44 -13.75
C VAL A 575 -8.33 18.39 -12.65
N ALA A 576 -8.78 18.45 -11.40
CA ALA A 576 -7.90 18.44 -10.23
C ALA A 576 -7.00 17.20 -10.14
N ILE A 577 -7.55 16.01 -10.43
CA ILE A 577 -6.81 14.75 -10.37
C ILE A 577 -5.86 14.59 -11.57
N THR A 578 -6.29 15.02 -12.77
CA THR A 578 -5.54 14.75 -14.01
C THR A 578 -4.57 15.86 -14.40
N GLN A 579 -4.84 17.10 -13.98
CA GLN A 579 -4.05 18.31 -14.28
C GLN A 579 -3.34 18.81 -13.02
N LYS A 580 -2.72 17.90 -12.27
CA LYS A 580 -2.04 18.20 -11.00
C LYS A 580 -0.95 19.26 -11.13
N GLU A 581 -0.34 19.42 -12.30
CA GLU A 581 0.68 20.45 -12.55
C GLU A 581 0.10 21.87 -12.70
N ALA A 582 -1.21 22.00 -12.93
CA ALA A 582 -1.87 23.28 -13.19
C ALA A 582 -2.68 23.80 -12.00
N VAL A 583 -3.23 22.92 -11.17
CA VAL A 583 -4.07 23.28 -10.01
C VAL A 583 -3.62 22.52 -8.75
N SER A 584 -3.84 23.12 -7.58
CA SER A 584 -3.50 22.55 -6.27
C SER A 584 -4.71 22.33 -5.36
N GLY A 585 -5.92 22.69 -5.81
CA GLY A 585 -7.12 22.52 -5.01
C GLY A 585 -8.38 22.27 -5.84
N VAL A 586 -9.34 21.55 -5.26
CA VAL A 586 -10.71 21.46 -5.76
C VAL A 586 -11.74 21.72 -4.67
N ALA A 587 -12.71 22.59 -4.95
CA ALA A 587 -13.91 22.72 -4.14
C ALA A 587 -15.06 21.96 -4.81
N THR A 588 -15.70 21.06 -4.05
CA THR A 588 -16.78 20.22 -4.58
C THR A 588 -17.87 19.95 -3.55
N THR A 589 -18.99 19.40 -4.00
CA THR A 589 -20.14 19.07 -3.15
C THR A 589 -20.02 17.67 -2.57
N THR A 590 -20.76 17.39 -1.50
CA THR A 590 -20.89 16.02 -0.94
C THR A 590 -21.70 15.12 -1.85
N ASP A 591 -22.60 15.70 -2.63
CA ASP A 591 -23.68 15.01 -3.34
C ASP A 591 -23.31 14.77 -4.81
N ILE A 592 -22.11 14.24 -5.05
CA ILE A 592 -21.65 13.83 -6.38
C ILE A 592 -21.33 12.35 -6.44
N LYS A 593 -21.36 11.82 -7.66
CA LYS A 593 -20.73 10.56 -8.00
C LYS A 593 -19.41 10.85 -8.70
N PRO A 594 -18.25 10.65 -8.05
CA PRO A 594 -16.98 10.84 -8.72
C PRO A 594 -16.87 9.92 -9.94
N PRO A 595 -16.17 10.37 -10.99
CA PRO A 595 -15.83 9.52 -12.11
C PRO A 595 -14.95 8.37 -11.65
N ALA A 596 -15.01 7.24 -12.36
CA ALA A 596 -14.21 6.05 -12.07
C ALA A 596 -12.73 6.27 -12.44
N ILE A 597 -12.04 7.10 -11.67
CA ILE A 597 -10.63 7.42 -11.83
C ILE A 597 -9.85 6.74 -10.70
N ARG A 598 -8.78 6.03 -11.08
CA ARG A 598 -7.87 5.44 -10.10
C ARG A 598 -7.05 6.56 -9.44
N LEU A 599 -7.36 6.84 -8.19
CA LEU A 599 -6.57 7.74 -7.35
C LEU A 599 -5.23 7.09 -6.99
N ARG A 600 -4.17 7.91 -6.99
CA ARG A 600 -2.86 7.56 -6.45
C ARG A 600 -2.68 8.25 -5.09
N GLU A 601 -1.67 7.85 -4.32
CA GLU A 601 -1.28 8.57 -3.11
C GLU A 601 -0.94 10.03 -3.50
N ASN A 602 -1.36 10.98 -2.66
CA ASN A 602 -1.17 12.39 -2.88
C ASN A 602 0.32 12.72 -2.78
N ASP A 603 0.85 13.32 -3.83
CA ASP A 603 2.25 13.69 -3.94
C ASP A 603 2.48 15.02 -3.21
N PRO A 604 3.39 15.10 -2.23
CA PRO A 604 3.65 16.35 -1.50
C PRO A 604 4.08 17.50 -2.43
N GLU A 605 4.83 17.21 -3.49
CA GLU A 605 5.35 18.23 -4.41
C GLU A 605 4.26 18.78 -5.33
N SER A 606 3.32 17.92 -5.73
CA SER A 606 2.19 18.26 -6.59
C SER A 606 0.84 18.07 -5.88
N SER A 607 0.77 18.47 -4.61
CA SER A 607 -0.38 18.12 -3.77
C SER A 607 -1.69 18.74 -4.25
N LEU A 608 -2.78 18.01 -4.00
CA LEU A 608 -4.15 18.44 -4.22
C LEU A 608 -4.94 18.52 -2.90
N GLN A 609 -5.46 19.71 -2.58
CA GLN A 609 -6.40 19.92 -1.46
C GLN A 609 -7.85 19.76 -1.91
N ILE A 610 -8.70 19.18 -1.06
CA ILE A 610 -10.12 18.96 -1.37
C ILE A 610 -10.97 19.73 -0.37
N ALA A 611 -11.70 20.75 -0.85
CA ALA A 611 -12.65 21.51 -0.05
C ALA A 611 -14.07 20.95 -0.17
N LEU A 612 -14.72 20.68 0.97
CA LEU A 612 -16.08 20.16 1.06
C LEU A 612 -16.94 21.01 2.01
N PRO A 613 -18.23 21.27 1.68
CA PRO A 613 -19.16 22.01 2.53
C PRO A 613 -19.63 21.14 3.71
N LEU A 614 -18.79 21.01 4.73
CA LEU A 614 -19.01 20.11 5.86
C LEU A 614 -18.87 20.85 7.19
N THR A 615 -19.73 20.50 8.15
CA THR A 615 -19.54 20.94 9.54
C THR A 615 -18.45 20.12 10.23
N VAL A 616 -17.98 20.59 11.40
CA VAL A 616 -16.93 19.91 12.20
C VAL A 616 -17.28 18.45 12.50
N LYS A 617 -18.55 18.15 12.77
CA LYS A 617 -19.03 16.82 13.17
C LYS A 617 -19.52 15.95 12.02
N ALA A 618 -19.59 16.49 10.80
CA ALA A 618 -20.11 15.75 9.66
C ALA A 618 -19.12 14.65 9.21
N GLU A 619 -19.63 13.45 8.99
CA GLU A 619 -18.86 12.38 8.37
C GLU A 619 -18.53 12.71 6.91
N LEU A 620 -17.46 12.11 6.39
CA LEU A 620 -17.13 12.24 4.98
C LEU A 620 -18.15 11.48 4.12
N PRO A 621 -18.53 12.00 2.93
CA PRO A 621 -19.38 11.25 2.03
C PRO A 621 -18.68 9.94 1.63
N PRO A 622 -19.43 8.87 1.30
CA PRO A 622 -18.85 7.54 1.03
C PRO A 622 -17.73 7.55 -0.01
N TRP A 623 -17.84 8.41 -1.02
CA TRP A 623 -16.83 8.53 -2.09
C TRP A 623 -15.52 9.18 -1.62
N ALA A 624 -15.56 9.98 -0.55
CA ALA A 624 -14.41 10.70 -0.01
C ALA A 624 -13.70 9.97 1.14
N GLY A 625 -14.30 8.92 1.72
CA GLY A 625 -13.76 8.23 2.91
C GLY A 625 -12.36 7.64 2.72
N GLY A 626 -11.97 7.32 1.49
CA GLY A 626 -10.63 6.82 1.16
C GLY A 626 -9.55 7.91 0.96
N LEU A 627 -9.95 9.17 0.77
CA LEU A 627 -9.03 10.26 0.43
C LEU A 627 -7.99 10.56 1.51
N PRO A 628 -8.33 10.61 2.82
CA PRO A 628 -7.32 10.83 3.86
C PRO A 628 -6.28 9.72 3.92
N ARG A 629 -6.68 8.47 3.66
CA ARG A 629 -5.74 7.33 3.62
C ARG A 629 -4.76 7.42 2.46
N LEU A 630 -5.15 8.11 1.39
CA LEU A 630 -4.30 8.42 0.24
C LEU A 630 -3.55 9.74 0.42
N GLY A 631 -3.66 10.43 1.56
CA GLY A 631 -2.92 11.67 1.85
C GLY A 631 -3.50 12.95 1.25
N PHE A 632 -4.74 12.93 0.72
CA PHE A 632 -5.40 14.16 0.26
C PHE A 632 -5.99 14.92 1.47
N PRO A 633 -5.54 16.14 1.76
CA PRO A 633 -6.10 16.92 2.86
C PRO A 633 -7.52 17.39 2.52
N ILE A 634 -8.44 17.18 3.46
CA ILE A 634 -9.83 17.63 3.34
C ILE A 634 -10.01 18.90 4.17
N VAL A 635 -10.29 20.00 3.47
CA VAL A 635 -10.63 21.29 4.07
C VAL A 635 -12.15 21.41 4.16
N ARG A 636 -12.66 21.68 5.36
CA ARG A 636 -14.07 21.84 5.65
C ARG A 636 -14.42 23.32 5.55
N ILE A 637 -15.26 23.65 4.56
CA ILE A 637 -15.79 25.01 4.35
C ILE A 637 -17.27 25.05 4.74
N SER A 638 -17.81 26.23 5.03
CA SER A 638 -19.20 26.36 5.49
C SER A 638 -20.23 26.02 4.41
N ASP A 639 -19.92 26.42 3.17
CA ASP A 639 -20.78 26.33 2.01
C ASP A 639 -19.96 26.53 0.72
N LEU A 640 -20.59 26.39 -0.44
CA LEU A 640 -19.98 26.61 -1.75
C LEU A 640 -20.35 28.00 -2.34
N THR A 641 -20.61 29.00 -1.49
CA THR A 641 -20.82 30.37 -1.97
C THR A 641 -19.52 30.98 -2.49
N PRO A 642 -19.60 32.00 -3.37
CA PRO A 642 -18.40 32.68 -3.87
C PRO A 642 -17.45 33.17 -2.78
N SER A 643 -17.98 33.64 -1.65
CA SER A 643 -17.14 34.11 -0.55
C SER A 643 -16.36 32.99 0.13
N SER A 644 -17.00 31.84 0.39
CA SER A 644 -16.37 30.69 1.05
C SER A 644 -15.33 30.03 0.16
N VAL A 645 -15.63 29.86 -1.13
CA VAL A 645 -14.70 29.24 -2.09
C VAL A 645 -13.49 30.14 -2.33
N LEU A 646 -13.67 31.45 -2.54
CA LEU A 646 -12.52 32.35 -2.77
C LEU A 646 -11.68 32.59 -1.50
N HIS A 647 -12.30 32.55 -0.31
CA HIS A 647 -11.56 32.48 0.94
C HIS A 647 -10.68 31.22 0.98
N TRP A 648 -11.23 30.05 0.65
CA TRP A 648 -10.43 28.83 0.57
C TRP A 648 -9.30 28.90 -0.47
N VAL A 649 -9.54 29.47 -1.65
CA VAL A 649 -8.49 29.66 -2.67
C VAL A 649 -7.30 30.46 -2.10
N ARG A 650 -7.56 31.50 -1.30
CA ARG A 650 -6.51 32.26 -0.61
C ARG A 650 -5.69 31.42 0.36
N THR A 651 -6.21 30.30 0.87
CA THR A 651 -5.46 29.41 1.77
C THR A 651 -4.62 28.38 1.02
N LEU A 652 -4.77 28.22 -0.30
CA LEU A 652 -3.99 27.24 -1.07
C LEU A 652 -2.50 27.56 -1.09
N SER A 653 -2.16 28.84 -1.14
CA SER A 653 -0.77 29.30 -1.19
C SER A 653 -0.09 29.35 0.18
N ARG A 654 -0.78 29.04 1.26
CA ARG A 654 -0.17 29.01 2.60
C ARG A 654 0.95 27.97 2.67
N ILE A 655 1.95 28.26 3.49
CA ILE A 655 3.01 27.34 3.89
C ILE A 655 2.73 26.89 5.31
#